data_AF-A0A941X9U9-F1
#
_entry.id   AF-A0A941X9U9-F1
#
_cell.length_a   1.000
_cell.length_b   1.000
_cell.length_c   1.000
_cell.angle_alpha   90.00
_cell.angle_beta   90.00
_cell.angle_gamma   90.00
#
_symmetry.space_group_name_H-M   'P 1'
#
loop_
_entity.id
_entity.type
_entity.pdbx_description
1 polymer ?
#
loop_
_entity_poly.entity_id
_entity_poly.type
_entity_poly.pdbx_seq_one_letter_code
_entity_poly.pdbx_strand_id
1 'polypeptide(L)'
;MKKGFCLISVMFLIMTLLCGCNKKAQIFYDLKENDVLVNQYNGEIKINDNLAEILKDVLVTREGYKFLGWSLDGTNLIDYNTVVESKEVKVIPIFTKLSYTITYKIEGQEDIVQTYGYQDEIKAPNNPTKEGYNFNGWDKTIPDKMPAQNLEFKAIFTKLSYTITYKIEGQEDIVHTYEYQEPIDVYNSVNVLGYEFLGWDNEIPQTMPSHNLVLNANLQMMNYEITYLLDGGTGSSLIQTYNIDMLPLTLKEPTKEGYLFKGYKLDDETIFELSLESIPNLGNLVLQAVWEKELSAMEASGKDVIFIGHAGSYLGIMNSEEAFINGVKIKKYQALECDLKQTKDGVFVVCHDDTFNNIAIANTNWEDLKDIEYTTTRGDISYTTKICTLERYLEICKEYNVYAVIELKYSNGINNNDTSRMSELMKIIDKYHMLDKIIFLGSQYKCLEWVRNNGYDYIPCQYLVNSIESRDTFERCVSWNFDISFNISYSNSQEWIDRYHEAGIDVACYTFNQYTSIETLQEWIDKGVDFVTCDVLTQNDIILPDREWINTLPTYKVIFKDIDGNILKEAIVREGYNAVAPFNPVKEGYEFIGWDQEFTNVTKDIVVNALYHIKTYKIIYDANLNTKTIQSWQSKDEFIEEFYTDLFEWLNSKVGIISGLTKIDQVYQFVANSGSYGTATWSSVEELKAIDIYIFEQTIGTLIYKPIEGTNSDNYVPVDDENYFLNTYPYRIKYQEMNAYLLNVIKTSYPSYSESFKKTSAGKVQIFFRFHQWQKGTNIPAFDNLPNKYVINEITGVSPILPTVHLTYSIIDEFILEKASCNGYIFIGWYLNSDCSGDPVTNITEGTTGDLRLYAKWVKE
;
A
#
# COMPACT_ATOMS: atom_id res chain seq x y z
N MET A 1 81.03 -105.70 84.42
CA MET A 1 81.46 -106.14 85.77
C MET A 1 80.25 -106.79 86.42
N LYS A 2 80.19 -108.13 86.46
CA LYS A 2 80.63 -109.03 87.53
C LYS A 2 79.52 -109.34 88.56
N LYS A 3 79.10 -110.62 88.56
CA LYS A 3 78.86 -111.54 89.70
C LYS A 3 77.78 -111.12 90.72
N GLY A 4 76.74 -111.88 91.07
CA GLY A 4 76.53 -113.33 91.07
C GLY A 4 76.99 -113.98 92.39
N PHE A 5 76.07 -114.44 93.25
CA PHE A 5 76.16 -115.51 94.28
C PHE A 5 74.71 -115.73 94.84
N CYS A 6 74.02 -116.88 94.64
CA CYS A 6 74.10 -118.17 95.37
C CYS A 6 73.46 -118.08 96.80
N LEU A 7 72.72 -119.02 97.39
CA LEU A 7 72.42 -120.44 97.14
C LEU A 7 71.37 -120.89 98.22
N ILE A 8 70.45 -121.83 97.90
CA ILE A 8 70.09 -123.08 98.66
C ILE A 8 69.50 -122.95 100.10
N SER A 9 68.51 -123.68 100.66
CA SER A 9 67.88 -125.02 100.48
C SER A 9 66.70 -125.15 101.48
N VAL A 10 65.50 -125.68 101.15
CA VAL A 10 64.96 -127.07 101.31
C VAL A 10 63.91 -127.26 102.44
N MET A 11 62.75 -127.77 102.00
CA MET A 11 61.71 -128.68 102.55
C MET A 11 61.13 -128.57 103.98
N PHE A 12 59.78 -128.53 104.07
CA PHE A 12 58.85 -129.62 104.48
C PHE A 12 57.40 -129.17 104.13
N LEU A 13 56.67 -129.79 103.19
CA LEU A 13 55.78 -130.97 103.22
C LEU A 13 54.38 -130.79 103.92
N ILE A 14 53.32 -131.08 103.14
CA ILE A 14 51.95 -131.61 103.44
C ILE A 14 50.72 -130.66 103.55
N MET A 15 49.81 -130.85 102.57
CA MET A 15 48.33 -130.78 102.47
C MET A 15 47.47 -130.02 103.51
N THR A 16 46.60 -129.10 103.04
CA THR A 16 45.17 -129.32 102.71
C THR A 16 44.55 -128.00 102.16
N LEU A 17 43.63 -128.11 101.20
CA LEU A 17 43.11 -127.01 100.35
C LEU A 17 41.63 -126.71 100.67
N LEU A 18 41.25 -125.43 100.81
CA LEU A 18 39.96 -124.85 100.39
C LEU A 18 39.90 -123.29 100.50
N CYS A 19 39.59 -122.66 99.35
CA CYS A 19 38.78 -121.45 99.07
C CYS A 19 39.28 -119.97 99.27
N GLY A 20 39.28 -119.20 98.15
CA GLY A 20 38.65 -117.84 98.02
C GLY A 20 39.52 -116.58 97.77
N CYS A 21 39.67 -116.07 96.51
CA CYS A 21 40.15 -114.70 96.22
C CYS A 21 39.61 -114.11 94.87
N ASN A 22 39.02 -112.90 94.89
CA ASN A 22 38.30 -112.17 93.81
C ASN A 22 39.22 -111.57 92.71
N LYS A 23 38.77 -111.50 91.42
CA LYS A 23 39.48 -110.85 90.28
C LYS A 23 38.67 -109.65 89.70
N LYS A 24 39.33 -108.50 89.47
CA LYS A 24 38.74 -107.22 88.95
C LYS A 24 38.88 -107.08 87.41
N ALA A 25 37.98 -106.33 86.75
CA ALA A 25 37.97 -106.01 85.30
C ALA A 25 38.02 -104.49 85.00
N GLN A 26 38.31 -104.08 83.76
CA GLN A 26 38.40 -102.68 83.28
C GLN A 26 37.69 -102.48 81.93
N ILE A 27 37.12 -101.28 81.72
CA ILE A 27 36.48 -100.87 80.46
C ILE A 27 37.35 -99.87 79.72
N PHE A 28 37.47 -100.04 78.40
CA PHE A 28 38.15 -99.13 77.48
C PHE A 28 37.15 -98.56 76.47
N TYR A 29 37.09 -97.24 76.34
CA TYR A 29 36.21 -96.55 75.38
C TYR A 29 36.95 -96.35 74.05
N ASP A 30 36.42 -96.91 72.97
CA ASP A 30 36.96 -96.81 71.62
C ASP A 30 36.43 -95.55 70.92
N LEU A 31 37.04 -94.42 71.24
CA LEU A 31 36.62 -93.11 70.74
C LEU A 31 37.35 -92.79 69.43
N LYS A 32 36.62 -92.26 68.45
CA LYS A 32 37.22 -91.65 67.25
C LYS A 32 37.68 -90.23 67.56
N GLU A 33 38.47 -89.65 66.66
CA GLU A 33 39.12 -88.34 66.81
C GLU A 33 38.17 -87.18 67.23
N ASN A 34 36.88 -87.25 66.85
CA ASN A 34 35.87 -86.24 67.16
C ASN A 34 34.86 -86.67 68.24
N ASP A 35 35.05 -87.83 68.85
CA ASP A 35 34.23 -88.33 69.95
C ASP A 35 34.82 -87.81 71.28
N VAL A 36 34.03 -87.07 72.05
CA VAL A 36 34.43 -86.53 73.35
C VAL A 36 33.70 -87.30 74.45
N LEU A 37 34.44 -88.06 75.25
CA LEU A 37 33.88 -88.75 76.41
C LEU A 37 33.52 -87.71 77.48
N VAL A 38 32.23 -87.63 77.81
CA VAL A 38 31.71 -86.66 78.78
C VAL A 38 32.07 -87.11 80.19
N ASN A 39 31.97 -88.41 80.44
CA ASN A 39 32.26 -89.03 81.73
C ASN A 39 32.59 -90.52 81.56
N GLN A 40 33.21 -91.10 82.59
CA GLN A 40 33.57 -92.51 82.65
C GLN A 40 33.04 -93.14 83.93
N TYR A 41 32.77 -94.45 83.88
CA TYR A 41 32.48 -95.22 85.08
C TYR A 41 33.74 -95.39 85.94
N ASN A 42 33.66 -95.02 87.23
CA ASN A 42 34.79 -95.05 88.17
C ASN A 42 34.63 -96.11 89.29
N GLY A 43 33.57 -96.92 89.27
CA GLY A 43 33.34 -97.99 90.25
C GLY A 43 34.20 -99.22 90.00
N GLU A 44 34.29 -100.11 90.99
CA GLU A 44 34.90 -101.43 90.77
C GLU A 44 34.03 -102.27 89.83
N ILE A 45 34.66 -102.96 88.88
CA ILE A 45 33.99 -103.84 87.92
C ILE A 45 34.45 -105.28 88.16
N LYS A 46 33.50 -106.20 88.23
CA LYS A 46 33.72 -107.64 88.37
C LYS A 46 33.21 -108.38 87.15
N ILE A 47 33.78 -109.57 86.93
CA ILE A 47 33.26 -110.50 85.91
C ILE A 47 31.81 -110.87 86.28
N ASN A 48 30.94 -110.91 85.27
CA ASN A 48 29.48 -111.07 85.33
C ASN A 48 28.67 -109.84 85.79
N ASP A 49 29.29 -108.67 86.02
CA ASP A 49 28.52 -107.44 86.23
C ASP A 49 27.79 -107.04 84.95
N ASN A 50 26.64 -106.37 85.09
CA ASN A 50 25.82 -105.91 83.97
C ASN A 50 26.48 -104.73 83.26
N LEU A 51 26.86 -104.92 82.00
CA LEU A 51 27.61 -103.94 81.24
C LEU A 51 26.76 -102.72 80.83
N ALA A 52 25.46 -102.92 80.54
CA ALA A 52 24.55 -101.81 80.27
C ALA A 52 24.40 -100.92 81.49
N GLU A 53 24.28 -101.49 82.70
CA GLU A 53 24.15 -100.68 83.92
C GLU A 53 25.43 -99.96 84.31
N ILE A 54 26.59 -100.51 83.99
CA ILE A 54 27.88 -99.83 84.16
C ILE A 54 27.97 -98.61 83.21
N LEU A 55 27.46 -98.76 81.99
CA LEU A 55 27.61 -97.77 80.92
C LEU A 55 26.44 -96.81 80.75
N LYS A 56 25.32 -97.02 81.46
CA LYS A 56 24.06 -96.26 81.28
C LYS A 56 24.23 -94.74 81.39
N ASP A 57 25.11 -94.32 82.29
CA ASP A 57 25.38 -92.92 82.56
C ASP A 57 26.66 -92.45 81.88
N VAL A 58 27.40 -93.34 81.20
CA VAL A 58 28.61 -92.99 80.46
C VAL A 58 28.21 -92.44 79.11
N LEU A 59 28.45 -91.15 78.91
CA LEU A 59 28.07 -90.43 77.73
C LEU A 59 29.28 -90.05 76.90
N VAL A 60 29.08 -90.00 75.59
CA VAL A 60 30.00 -89.43 74.63
C VAL A 60 29.24 -88.48 73.73
N THR A 61 29.89 -87.40 73.33
CA THR A 61 29.34 -86.42 72.39
C THR A 61 30.17 -86.40 71.12
N ARG A 62 29.49 -86.27 69.97
CA ARG A 62 30.11 -85.97 68.68
C ARG A 62 29.31 -84.86 68.02
N GLU A 63 29.96 -83.76 67.66
CA GLU A 63 29.29 -82.59 67.06
C GLU A 63 28.47 -82.98 65.82
N GLY A 64 27.21 -82.55 65.76
CA GLY A 64 26.31 -82.87 64.64
C GLY A 64 25.74 -84.29 64.65
N TYR A 65 26.02 -85.08 65.69
CA TYR A 65 25.51 -86.43 65.85
C TYR A 65 24.90 -86.65 67.26
N LYS A 66 23.87 -87.48 67.34
CA LYS A 66 23.23 -87.89 68.60
C LYS A 66 23.76 -89.26 69.01
N PHE A 67 24.32 -89.35 70.22
CA PHE A 67 24.74 -90.61 70.81
C PHE A 67 23.52 -91.50 71.08
N LEU A 68 23.58 -92.74 70.61
CA LEU A 68 22.52 -93.74 70.77
C LEU A 68 22.83 -94.76 71.87
N GLY A 69 24.12 -94.96 72.19
CA GLY A 69 24.57 -95.90 73.20
C GLY A 69 25.87 -96.60 72.81
N TRP A 70 26.36 -97.44 73.71
CA TRP A 70 27.60 -98.20 73.53
C TRP A 70 27.34 -99.52 72.80
N SER A 71 28.35 -100.02 72.10
CA SER A 71 28.34 -101.27 71.33
C SER A 71 29.63 -102.04 71.58
N LEU A 72 29.57 -103.37 71.59
CA LEU A 72 30.78 -104.21 71.62
C LEU A 72 31.36 -104.47 70.21
N ASP A 73 30.52 -104.42 69.17
CA ASP A 73 30.88 -104.79 67.79
C ASP A 73 30.86 -103.60 66.81
N GLY A 74 30.42 -102.42 67.26
CA GLY A 74 30.30 -101.21 66.45
C GLY A 74 29.01 -101.11 65.63
N THR A 75 28.05 -102.01 65.84
CA THR A 75 26.76 -102.03 65.14
C THR A 75 25.57 -102.23 66.07
N ASN A 76 25.63 -103.18 67.00
CA ASN A 76 24.55 -103.51 67.92
C ASN A 76 24.74 -102.81 69.26
N LEU A 77 23.69 -102.13 69.75
CA LEU A 77 23.73 -101.51 71.06
C LEU A 77 23.80 -102.58 72.16
N ILE A 78 24.62 -102.32 73.17
CA ILE A 78 24.66 -103.10 74.41
C ILE A 78 23.29 -103.03 75.08
N ASP A 79 22.72 -104.19 75.38
CA ASP A 79 21.42 -104.31 76.04
C ASP A 79 21.55 -104.69 77.52
N TYR A 80 20.43 -104.68 78.23
CA TYR A 80 20.40 -104.96 79.67
C TYR A 80 20.79 -106.40 80.04
N ASN A 81 20.95 -107.32 79.09
CA ASN A 81 21.38 -108.69 79.37
C ASN A 81 22.89 -108.88 79.16
N THR A 82 23.58 -107.88 78.62
CA THR A 82 25.00 -107.96 78.34
C THR A 82 25.82 -107.85 79.62
N VAL A 83 26.73 -108.82 79.86
CA VAL A 83 27.57 -108.89 81.07
C VAL A 83 29.06 -108.74 80.75
N VAL A 84 29.86 -108.44 81.77
CA VAL A 84 31.34 -108.37 81.68
C VAL A 84 31.93 -109.77 81.66
N GLU A 85 32.42 -110.22 80.50
CA GLU A 85 32.94 -111.59 80.31
C GLU A 85 34.48 -111.69 80.36
N SER A 86 35.19 -110.56 80.24
CA SER A 86 36.65 -110.50 80.18
C SER A 86 37.22 -109.47 81.18
N LYS A 87 38.53 -109.56 81.46
CA LYS A 87 39.21 -108.56 82.29
C LYS A 87 39.34 -107.19 81.61
N GLU A 88 39.23 -107.15 80.30
CA GLU A 88 39.32 -105.94 79.47
C GLU A 88 38.16 -105.93 78.48
N VAL A 89 37.23 -104.97 78.61
CA VAL A 89 36.06 -104.82 77.74
C VAL A 89 36.20 -103.54 76.95
N LYS A 90 36.15 -103.63 75.62
CA LYS A 90 36.22 -102.47 74.73
C LYS A 90 34.82 -102.11 74.23
N VAL A 91 34.42 -100.85 74.33
CA VAL A 91 33.10 -100.38 73.88
C VAL A 91 33.20 -99.23 72.88
N ILE A 92 32.41 -99.29 71.82
CA ILE A 92 32.38 -98.37 70.67
C ILE A 92 31.07 -97.57 70.74
N PRO A 93 31.10 -96.24 70.59
CA PRO A 93 29.88 -95.45 70.60
C PRO A 93 29.14 -95.48 69.25
N ILE A 94 27.83 -95.66 69.31
CA ILE A 94 26.95 -95.57 68.13
C ILE A 94 26.26 -94.21 68.13
N PHE A 95 26.20 -93.60 66.95
CA PHE A 95 25.57 -92.29 66.77
C PHE A 95 24.66 -92.27 65.55
N THR A 96 23.63 -91.42 65.59
CA THR A 96 22.85 -91.03 64.40
C THR A 96 23.13 -89.58 64.02
N LYS A 97 23.05 -89.29 62.73
CA LYS A 97 23.28 -87.95 62.16
C LYS A 97 22.09 -87.04 62.51
N LEU A 98 22.36 -85.83 62.99
CA LEU A 98 21.30 -84.83 63.23
C LEU A 98 20.99 -84.05 61.96
N SER A 99 19.75 -83.55 61.87
CA SER A 99 19.29 -82.66 60.81
C SER A 99 18.97 -81.28 61.36
N TYR A 100 19.23 -80.28 60.54
CA TYR A 100 19.05 -78.86 60.85
C TYR A 100 18.32 -78.18 59.69
N THR A 101 17.66 -77.06 59.97
CA THR A 101 16.89 -76.31 58.97
C THR A 101 17.64 -75.07 58.51
N ILE A 102 17.47 -74.72 57.22
CA ILE A 102 17.80 -73.41 56.67
C ILE A 102 16.48 -72.70 56.33
N THR A 103 16.29 -71.51 56.87
CA THR A 103 15.14 -70.65 56.57
C THR A 103 15.58 -69.44 55.75
N TYR A 104 15.03 -69.30 54.55
CA TYR A 104 15.24 -68.14 53.68
C TYR A 104 14.05 -67.20 53.80
N LYS A 105 14.26 -66.04 54.43
CA LYS A 105 13.24 -65.02 54.64
C LYS A 105 13.22 -64.03 53.49
N ILE A 106 12.06 -63.91 52.84
CA ILE A 106 11.80 -62.97 51.76
C ILE A 106 10.70 -62.04 52.24
N GLU A 107 11.02 -60.77 52.42
CA GLU A 107 10.08 -59.78 52.93
C GLU A 107 8.82 -59.69 52.05
N GLY A 108 7.65 -59.95 52.64
CA GLY A 108 6.35 -59.93 51.95
C GLY A 108 5.98 -61.22 51.22
N GLN A 109 6.76 -62.30 51.36
CA GLN A 109 6.48 -63.63 50.80
C GLN A 109 6.60 -64.70 51.89
N GLU A 110 6.15 -65.92 51.60
CA GLU A 110 6.33 -67.05 52.51
C GLU A 110 7.81 -67.47 52.59
N ASP A 111 8.26 -67.82 53.80
CA ASP A 111 9.62 -68.30 54.05
C ASP A 111 9.86 -69.64 53.33
N ILE A 112 11.01 -69.77 52.66
CA ILE A 112 11.44 -71.06 52.09
C ILE A 112 12.23 -71.80 53.17
N VAL A 113 11.75 -72.97 53.59
CA VAL A 113 12.42 -73.81 54.61
C VAL A 113 12.94 -75.09 53.96
N GLN A 114 14.24 -75.35 54.11
CA GLN A 114 14.89 -76.57 53.66
C GLN A 114 15.54 -77.30 54.85
N THR A 115 15.57 -78.64 54.83
CA THR A 115 16.15 -79.46 55.90
C THR A 115 17.30 -80.29 55.35
N TYR A 116 18.44 -80.27 56.05
CA TYR A 116 19.67 -80.96 55.66
C TYR A 116 20.23 -81.75 56.86
N GLY A 117 20.88 -82.88 56.61
CA GLY A 117 21.71 -83.55 57.61
C GLY A 117 23.04 -82.82 57.81
N TYR A 118 23.65 -82.92 58.99
CA TYR A 118 24.96 -82.33 59.26
C TYR A 118 26.03 -82.67 58.20
N GLN A 119 26.77 -81.71 57.64
CA GLN A 119 27.74 -81.91 56.54
C GLN A 119 27.16 -82.30 55.16
N ASP A 120 25.84 -82.34 54.98
CA ASP A 120 25.26 -82.43 53.62
C ASP A 120 25.56 -81.15 52.83
N GLU A 121 25.73 -81.27 51.51
CA GLU A 121 25.88 -80.13 50.60
C GLU A 121 24.58 -79.31 50.53
N ILE A 122 24.69 -78.00 50.70
CA ILE A 122 23.54 -77.09 50.65
C ILE A 122 23.26 -76.69 49.20
N LYS A 123 21.98 -76.68 48.80
CA LYS A 123 21.53 -76.18 47.49
C LYS A 123 20.65 -74.95 47.68
N ALA A 124 21.21 -73.77 47.40
CA ALA A 124 20.46 -72.52 47.49
C ALA A 124 19.21 -72.53 46.59
N PRO A 125 18.10 -71.90 47.00
CA PRO A 125 16.90 -71.76 46.17
C PRO A 125 17.17 -70.80 44.99
N ASN A 126 16.25 -70.79 44.02
CA ASN A 126 16.25 -69.76 42.97
C ASN A 126 16.20 -68.36 43.59
N ASN A 127 16.86 -67.39 42.96
CA ASN A 127 16.81 -66.01 43.40
C ASN A 127 15.36 -65.52 43.47
N PRO A 128 14.92 -64.93 44.59
CA PRO A 128 13.56 -64.44 44.72
C PRO A 128 13.34 -63.22 43.83
N THR A 129 12.12 -63.09 43.31
CA THR A 129 11.67 -61.90 42.58
C THR A 129 10.74 -61.08 43.46
N LYS A 130 10.91 -59.76 43.45
CA LYS A 130 10.05 -58.80 44.14
C LYS A 130 9.80 -57.63 43.18
N GLU A 131 8.54 -57.35 42.87
CA GLU A 131 8.17 -56.31 41.89
C GLU A 131 8.79 -54.95 42.27
N GLY A 132 9.47 -54.31 41.32
CA GLY A 132 10.13 -53.01 41.52
C GLY A 132 11.45 -53.06 42.30
N TYR A 133 11.99 -54.26 42.57
CA TYR A 133 13.28 -54.45 43.23
C TYR A 133 14.19 -55.41 42.47
N ASN A 134 15.50 -55.17 42.57
CA ASN A 134 16.54 -56.10 42.16
C ASN A 134 16.99 -56.94 43.37
N PHE A 135 17.21 -58.25 43.18
CA PHE A 135 17.76 -59.11 44.24
C PHE A 135 19.29 -59.02 44.25
N ASN A 136 19.86 -58.57 45.36
CA ASN A 136 21.31 -58.33 45.49
C ASN A 136 22.04 -59.49 46.17
N GLY A 137 21.33 -60.52 46.62
CA GLY A 137 21.88 -61.66 47.34
C GLY A 137 21.28 -61.82 48.73
N TRP A 138 21.86 -62.75 49.49
CA TRP A 138 21.47 -63.01 50.87
C TRP A 138 22.33 -62.19 51.83
N ASP A 139 21.79 -61.87 53.01
CA ASP A 139 22.47 -61.08 54.05
C ASP A 139 23.78 -61.68 54.57
N LYS A 140 23.96 -62.99 54.38
CA LYS A 140 25.16 -63.73 54.75
C LYS A 140 25.50 -64.73 53.64
N THR A 141 26.79 -65.04 53.53
CA THR A 141 27.26 -66.13 52.67
C THR A 141 26.66 -67.46 53.12
N ILE A 142 26.01 -68.16 52.20
CA ILE A 142 25.49 -69.50 52.45
C ILE A 142 26.68 -70.47 52.48
N PRO A 143 26.91 -71.22 53.57
CA PRO A 143 27.97 -72.23 53.62
C PRO A 143 27.76 -73.35 52.59
N ASP A 144 28.83 -73.95 52.11
CA ASP A 144 28.74 -75.09 51.17
C ASP A 144 28.14 -76.35 51.83
N LYS A 145 28.28 -76.50 53.16
CA LYS A 145 27.84 -77.66 53.94
C LYS A 145 27.08 -77.27 55.20
N MET A 146 26.09 -78.09 55.59
CA MET A 146 25.25 -77.82 56.75
C MET A 146 26.00 -77.92 58.08
N PRO A 147 26.10 -76.85 58.89
CA PRO A 147 26.71 -76.88 60.21
C PRO A 147 25.76 -77.52 61.25
N ALA A 148 26.25 -77.73 62.47
CA ALA A 148 25.49 -78.33 63.57
C ALA A 148 24.50 -77.34 64.24
N GLN A 149 23.83 -76.50 63.45
CA GLN A 149 22.87 -75.51 63.91
C GLN A 149 21.90 -75.13 62.78
N ASN A 150 20.72 -74.63 63.14
CA ASN A 150 19.80 -74.04 62.16
C ASN A 150 20.37 -72.71 61.64
N LEU A 151 20.13 -72.41 60.36
CA LEU A 151 20.56 -71.18 59.70
C LEU A 151 19.37 -70.35 59.24
N GLU A 152 19.53 -69.03 59.23
CA GLU A 152 18.56 -68.08 58.69
C GLU A 152 19.28 -67.07 57.80
N PHE A 153 18.74 -66.88 56.59
CA PHE A 153 19.19 -65.91 55.59
C PHE A 153 18.05 -64.97 55.21
N LYS A 154 18.35 -63.70 55.01
CA LYS A 154 17.39 -62.68 54.59
C LYS A 154 17.75 -62.17 53.20
N ALA A 155 16.77 -62.10 52.30
CA ALA A 155 16.97 -61.55 50.97
C ALA A 155 17.26 -60.04 51.05
N ILE A 156 18.30 -59.58 50.38
CA ILE A 156 18.62 -58.16 50.22
C ILE A 156 18.13 -57.70 48.85
N PHE A 157 17.40 -56.59 48.85
CA PHE A 157 16.84 -55.98 47.65
C PHE A 157 17.25 -54.51 47.55
N THR A 158 17.54 -54.05 46.33
CA THR A 158 17.65 -52.62 45.99
C THR A 158 16.46 -52.23 45.13
N LYS A 159 15.87 -51.04 45.37
CA LYS A 159 14.80 -50.52 44.52
C LYS A 159 15.30 -50.31 43.09
N LEU A 160 14.46 -50.62 42.11
CA LEU A 160 14.69 -50.21 40.73
C LEU A 160 14.24 -48.76 40.55
N SER A 161 14.84 -48.09 39.59
CA SER A 161 14.43 -46.74 39.19
C SER A 161 13.67 -46.79 37.86
N TYR A 162 12.65 -45.96 37.77
CA TYR A 162 11.81 -45.80 36.59
C TYR A 162 11.70 -44.32 36.24
N THR A 163 11.38 -44.02 34.99
CA THR A 163 11.31 -42.65 34.50
C THR A 163 9.87 -42.19 34.26
N ILE A 164 9.62 -40.91 34.52
CA ILE A 164 8.44 -40.19 34.00
C ILE A 164 8.94 -39.25 32.91
N THR A 165 8.38 -39.38 31.72
CA THR A 165 8.67 -38.51 30.57
C THR A 165 7.48 -37.60 30.31
N TYR A 166 7.68 -36.30 30.48
CA TYR A 166 6.70 -35.27 30.15
C TYR A 166 6.96 -34.77 28.74
N LYS A 167 5.97 -34.94 27.86
CA LYS A 167 6.01 -34.53 26.46
C LYS A 167 5.16 -33.28 26.26
N ILE A 168 5.82 -32.21 25.84
CA ILE A 168 5.19 -30.93 25.54
C ILE A 168 5.48 -30.65 24.07
N GLU A 169 4.44 -30.43 23.28
CA GLU A 169 4.59 -30.20 21.85
C GLU A 169 5.51 -29.00 21.57
N GLY A 170 6.52 -29.20 20.70
CA GLY A 170 7.50 -28.17 20.37
C GLY A 170 8.63 -27.95 21.39
N GLN A 171 8.69 -28.72 22.49
CA GLN A 171 9.78 -28.67 23.49
C GLN A 171 10.50 -30.01 23.61
N GLU A 172 11.69 -30.00 24.22
CA GLU A 172 12.41 -31.23 24.56
C GLU A 172 11.71 -32.01 25.67
N ASP A 173 11.75 -33.35 25.59
CA ASP A 173 11.19 -34.25 26.59
C ASP A 173 11.84 -34.00 27.96
N ILE A 174 11.03 -33.71 28.97
CA ILE A 174 11.50 -33.58 30.36
C ILE A 174 11.43 -34.96 31.01
N VAL A 175 12.58 -35.50 31.43
CA VAL A 175 12.67 -36.84 32.01
C VAL A 175 13.09 -36.76 33.47
N HIS A 176 12.22 -37.23 34.37
CA HIS A 176 12.53 -37.39 35.78
C HIS A 176 12.69 -38.87 36.11
N THR A 177 13.60 -39.19 37.02
CA THR A 177 13.85 -40.57 37.47
C THR A 177 13.55 -40.67 38.95
N TYR A 178 12.76 -41.68 39.32
CA TYR A 178 12.36 -41.95 40.71
C TYR A 178 12.64 -43.42 41.03
N GLU A 179 12.98 -43.73 42.28
CA GLU A 179 12.97 -45.10 42.76
C GLU A 179 11.53 -45.62 42.89
N TYR A 180 11.35 -46.94 42.77
CA TYR A 180 10.05 -47.58 42.98
C TYR A 180 9.43 -47.18 44.34
N GLN A 181 8.15 -46.77 44.30
CA GLN A 181 7.35 -46.24 45.43
C GLN A 181 7.83 -44.91 46.02
N GLU A 182 8.81 -44.24 45.42
CA GLU A 182 9.13 -42.87 45.81
C GLU A 182 7.97 -41.93 45.46
N PRO A 183 7.60 -40.97 46.33
CA PRO A 183 6.62 -39.94 46.02
C PRO A 183 7.01 -39.17 44.76
N ILE A 184 6.05 -39.00 43.84
CA ILE A 184 6.29 -38.24 42.62
C ILE A 184 6.05 -36.75 42.90
N ASP A 185 7.06 -35.93 42.62
CA ASP A 185 6.88 -34.48 42.54
C ASP A 185 6.08 -34.14 41.28
N VAL A 186 4.82 -33.75 41.46
CA VAL A 186 3.89 -33.53 40.36
C VAL A 186 4.27 -32.26 39.59
N TYR A 187 4.63 -32.43 38.31
CA TYR A 187 4.93 -31.31 37.42
C TYR A 187 3.62 -30.67 36.91
N ASN A 188 3.07 -29.73 37.68
CA ASN A 188 1.72 -29.18 37.48
C ASN A 188 1.65 -27.90 36.65
N SER A 189 2.78 -27.40 36.15
CA SER A 189 2.81 -26.15 35.40
C SER A 189 3.68 -26.30 34.15
N VAL A 190 3.04 -26.24 33.00
CA VAL A 190 3.68 -26.11 31.70
C VAL A 190 3.46 -24.68 31.22
N ASN A 191 4.54 -24.00 30.84
CA ASN A 191 4.45 -22.65 30.28
C ASN A 191 4.81 -22.71 28.79
N VAL A 192 3.77 -22.70 27.95
CA VAL A 192 3.91 -22.61 26.49
C VAL A 192 3.24 -21.31 26.07
N LEU A 193 4.02 -20.39 25.52
CA LEU A 193 3.53 -19.08 25.13
C LEU A 193 2.34 -19.21 24.16
N GLY A 194 1.20 -18.60 24.50
CA GLY A 194 -0.01 -18.62 23.68
C GLY A 194 -0.97 -19.79 23.94
N TYR A 195 -0.62 -20.69 24.86
CA TYR A 195 -1.42 -21.86 25.20
C TYR A 195 -1.69 -21.95 26.70
N GLU A 196 -2.92 -22.32 27.05
CA GLU A 196 -3.32 -22.69 28.40
C GLU A 196 -3.07 -24.19 28.62
N PHE A 197 -2.39 -24.54 29.71
CA PHE A 197 -2.18 -25.92 30.11
C PHE A 197 -3.39 -26.46 30.87
N LEU A 198 -4.13 -27.38 30.24
CA LEU A 198 -5.33 -27.98 30.83
C LEU A 198 -5.03 -29.21 31.71
N GLY A 199 -3.77 -29.64 31.77
CA GLY A 199 -3.33 -30.82 32.50
C GLY A 199 -2.70 -31.88 31.59
N TRP A 200 -2.25 -32.98 32.20
CA TRP A 200 -1.71 -34.13 31.49
C TRP A 200 -2.84 -35.01 30.93
N ASP A 201 -2.55 -35.74 29.85
CA ASP A 201 -3.47 -36.70 29.24
C ASP A 201 -3.83 -37.89 30.14
N ASN A 202 -3.00 -38.18 31.14
CA ASN A 202 -3.23 -39.23 32.13
C ASN A 202 -3.00 -38.73 33.55
N GLU A 203 -3.68 -39.34 34.52
CA GLU A 203 -3.49 -39.06 35.94
C GLU A 203 -2.07 -39.47 36.40
N ILE A 204 -1.43 -38.62 37.19
CA ILE A 204 -0.12 -38.89 37.78
C ILE A 204 -0.32 -39.67 39.09
N PRO A 205 0.21 -40.90 39.23
CA PRO A 205 0.15 -41.65 40.48
C PRO A 205 0.86 -40.91 41.62
N GLN A 206 0.47 -41.15 42.87
CA GLN A 206 1.13 -40.53 44.03
C GLN A 206 2.58 -41.00 44.24
N THR A 207 2.92 -42.20 43.77
CA THR A 207 4.26 -42.81 43.90
C THR A 207 4.67 -43.52 42.61
N MET A 208 5.97 -43.60 42.34
CA MET A 208 6.48 -44.20 41.10
C MET A 208 6.12 -45.68 40.96
N PRO A 209 5.41 -46.10 39.89
CA PRO A 209 5.08 -47.49 39.64
C PRO A 209 6.28 -48.30 39.09
N SER A 210 6.11 -49.61 38.92
CA SER A 210 7.13 -50.57 38.46
C SER A 210 7.40 -50.53 36.94
N HIS A 211 7.10 -49.41 36.28
CA HIS A 211 7.28 -49.17 34.85
C HIS A 211 7.41 -47.67 34.55
N ASN A 212 7.96 -47.33 33.39
CA ASN A 212 8.10 -45.93 32.97
C ASN A 212 6.75 -45.33 32.56
N LEU A 213 6.55 -44.05 32.85
CA LEU A 213 5.36 -43.28 32.47
C LEU A 213 5.70 -42.28 31.35
N VAL A 214 4.76 -42.06 30.43
CA VAL A 214 4.84 -41.00 29.41
C VAL A 214 3.54 -40.21 29.46
N LEU A 215 3.64 -38.89 29.64
CA LEU A 215 2.52 -37.98 29.81
C LEU A 215 2.59 -36.90 28.75
N ASN A 216 1.50 -36.69 28.00
CA ASN A 216 1.42 -35.64 26.99
C ASN A 216 0.64 -34.44 27.56
N ALA A 217 1.15 -33.24 27.34
CA ALA A 217 0.47 -32.02 27.79
C ALA A 217 -0.78 -31.74 26.94
N ASN A 218 -1.93 -31.52 27.57
CA ASN A 218 -3.11 -30.99 26.89
C ASN A 218 -3.03 -29.46 26.90
N LEU A 219 -2.87 -28.88 25.70
CA LEU A 219 -2.74 -27.44 25.50
C LEU A 219 -3.97 -26.90 24.75
N GLN A 220 -4.51 -25.78 25.23
CA GLN A 220 -5.57 -25.04 24.55
C GLN A 220 -5.05 -23.69 24.08
N MET A 221 -5.18 -23.39 22.79
CA MET A 221 -4.78 -22.10 22.23
C MET A 221 -5.62 -20.97 22.84
N MET A 222 -4.93 -19.95 23.35
CA MET A 222 -5.57 -18.75 23.88
C MET A 222 -5.81 -17.72 22.76
N ASN A 223 -6.95 -17.04 22.83
CA ASN A 223 -7.26 -15.90 21.96
C ASN A 223 -7.36 -14.63 22.80
N TYR A 224 -6.87 -13.54 22.23
CA TYR A 224 -6.78 -12.22 22.87
C TYR A 224 -7.47 -11.17 22.00
N GLU A 225 -7.81 -10.04 22.58
CA GLU A 225 -8.47 -8.92 21.90
C GLU A 225 -7.56 -7.69 21.79
N ILE A 226 -7.56 -7.06 20.61
CA ILE A 226 -6.98 -5.75 20.32
C ILE A 226 -8.14 -4.76 20.25
N THR A 227 -8.11 -3.71 21.06
CA THR A 227 -9.03 -2.58 20.99
C THR A 227 -8.34 -1.39 20.36
N TYR A 228 -8.89 -0.85 19.27
CA TYR A 228 -8.36 0.30 18.56
C TYR A 228 -9.02 1.60 19.02
N LEU A 229 -8.22 2.55 19.52
CA LEU A 229 -8.65 3.93 19.82
C LEU A 229 -8.24 4.83 18.66
N LEU A 230 -9.20 5.22 17.81
CA LEU A 230 -8.91 5.88 16.53
C LEU A 230 -8.75 7.40 16.60
N ASP A 231 -8.97 8.04 17.75
CA ASP A 231 -8.78 9.49 17.95
C ASP A 231 -9.34 10.38 16.82
N GLY A 232 -10.60 10.11 16.45
CA GLY A 232 -11.32 10.84 15.40
C GLY A 232 -11.19 10.27 13.98
N GLY A 233 -10.42 9.20 13.78
CA GLY A 233 -10.40 8.42 12.52
C GLY A 233 -11.57 7.46 12.36
N THR A 234 -11.71 6.88 11.16
CA THR A 234 -12.74 5.93 10.73
C THR A 234 -12.12 4.61 10.26
N GLY A 235 -12.84 3.48 10.42
CA GLY A 235 -12.36 2.14 10.05
C GLY A 235 -13.31 1.02 10.49
N SER A 236 -13.24 -0.15 9.86
CA SER A 236 -14.17 -1.28 10.12
C SER A 236 -13.67 -2.20 11.25
N SER A 237 -14.38 -2.13 12.37
CA SER A 237 -14.17 -2.83 13.65
C SER A 237 -13.13 -2.20 14.59
N LEU A 238 -13.60 -1.65 15.72
CA LEU A 238 -12.76 -1.16 16.82
C LEU A 238 -12.13 -2.29 17.65
N ILE A 239 -12.51 -3.55 17.38
CA ILE A 239 -12.03 -4.73 18.11
C ILE A 239 -11.57 -5.79 17.09
N GLN A 240 -10.40 -6.39 17.31
CA GLN A 240 -9.86 -7.50 16.54
C GLN A 240 -9.34 -8.60 17.48
N THR A 241 -9.67 -9.86 17.22
CA THR A 241 -9.11 -11.00 17.97
C THR A 241 -7.81 -11.49 17.35
N TYR A 242 -6.84 -11.91 18.16
CA TYR A 242 -5.60 -12.53 17.70
C TYR A 242 -5.12 -13.66 18.61
N ASN A 243 -4.22 -14.51 18.10
CA ASN A 243 -3.54 -15.56 18.84
C ASN A 243 -2.08 -15.70 18.36
N ILE A 244 -1.32 -16.62 18.97
CA ILE A 244 0.11 -16.80 18.70
C ILE A 244 0.42 -17.18 17.25
N ASP A 245 -0.43 -17.98 16.59
CA ASP A 245 -0.23 -18.41 15.20
C ASP A 245 -0.46 -17.29 14.17
N MET A 246 -1.08 -16.19 14.59
CA MET A 246 -1.29 -15.01 13.76
C MET A 246 -0.12 -14.03 13.81
N LEU A 247 0.90 -14.25 14.65
CA LEU A 247 2.06 -13.38 14.77
C LEU A 247 3.18 -13.79 13.78
N PRO A 248 3.81 -12.84 13.06
CA PRO A 248 3.54 -11.40 13.10
C PRO A 248 2.19 -11.01 12.45
N LEU A 249 1.41 -10.18 13.14
CA LEU A 249 0.09 -9.71 12.71
C LEU A 249 0.18 -8.26 12.25
N THR A 250 0.01 -8.02 10.94
CA THR A 250 -0.15 -6.68 10.40
C THR A 250 -1.44 -6.03 10.91
N LEU A 251 -1.33 -4.83 11.48
CA LEU A 251 -2.47 -4.10 12.05
C LEU A 251 -3.25 -3.38 10.95
N LYS A 252 -4.58 -3.35 11.07
CA LYS A 252 -5.42 -2.65 10.10
C LYS A 252 -5.24 -1.14 10.21
N GLU A 253 -5.02 -0.49 9.08
CA GLU A 253 -4.85 0.96 9.00
C GLU A 253 -6.22 1.66 8.99
N PRO A 254 -6.47 2.58 9.94
CA PRO A 254 -7.63 3.45 9.92
C PRO A 254 -7.36 4.68 9.05
N THR A 255 -8.42 5.40 8.66
CA THR A 255 -8.30 6.65 7.90
C THR A 255 -8.79 7.85 8.72
N LYS A 256 -8.19 9.01 8.56
CA LYS A 256 -8.65 10.27 9.17
C LYS A 256 -8.39 11.39 8.19
N GLU A 257 -9.45 12.07 7.74
CA GLU A 257 -9.37 13.14 6.74
C GLU A 257 -8.35 14.22 7.17
N GLY A 258 -7.34 14.47 6.31
CA GLY A 258 -6.28 15.45 6.57
C GLY A 258 -5.21 15.00 7.57
N TYR A 259 -5.07 13.70 7.84
CA TYR A 259 -4.06 13.13 8.75
C TYR A 259 -3.49 11.80 8.22
N LEU A 260 -2.15 11.70 8.20
CA LEU A 260 -1.42 10.48 7.90
C LEU A 260 -1.41 9.57 9.13
N PHE A 261 -1.80 8.31 8.94
CA PHE A 261 -1.69 7.29 9.97
C PHE A 261 -0.23 6.87 10.14
N LYS A 262 0.33 7.03 11.34
CA LYS A 262 1.74 6.72 11.64
C LYS A 262 1.94 5.40 12.36
N GLY A 263 0.89 4.61 12.50
CA GLY A 263 0.89 3.36 13.26
C GLY A 263 0.12 3.50 14.56
N TYR A 264 0.13 2.44 15.36
CA TYR A 264 -0.49 2.40 16.66
C TYR A 264 0.55 2.55 17.76
N LYS A 265 0.22 3.30 18.80
CA LYS A 265 1.04 3.39 20.00
C LYS A 265 0.87 2.13 20.84
N LEU A 266 1.98 1.47 21.11
CA LEU A 266 2.12 0.39 22.08
C LEU A 266 3.23 0.81 23.05
N ASP A 267 2.86 1.04 24.31
CA ASP A 267 3.71 1.70 25.31
C ASP A 267 4.27 3.06 24.79
N ASP A 268 5.60 3.19 24.65
CA ASP A 268 6.27 4.41 24.16
C ASP A 268 6.65 4.34 22.67
N GLU A 269 6.43 3.19 22.01
CA GLU A 269 6.81 2.97 20.61
C GLU A 269 5.59 3.02 19.68
N THR A 270 5.84 3.28 18.41
CA THR A 270 4.81 3.27 17.36
C THR A 270 5.04 2.07 16.45
N ILE A 271 4.02 1.23 16.32
CA ILE A 271 4.09 -0.05 15.63
C ILE A 271 3.04 -0.14 14.50
N PHE A 272 3.37 -0.86 13.44
CA PHE A 272 2.44 -1.22 12.36
C PHE A 272 2.10 -2.72 12.36
N GLU A 273 2.85 -3.49 13.12
CA GLU A 273 2.76 -4.94 13.20
C GLU A 273 2.94 -5.37 14.65
N LEU A 274 2.14 -6.34 15.09
CA LEU A 274 2.35 -7.05 16.35
C LEU A 274 3.25 -8.25 16.08
N SER A 275 4.33 -8.39 16.83
CA SER A 275 5.26 -9.51 16.76
C SER A 275 5.66 -9.94 18.17
N LEU A 276 6.32 -11.10 18.29
CA LEU A 276 6.84 -11.56 19.58
C LEU A 276 7.95 -10.66 20.16
N GLU A 277 8.57 -9.83 19.32
CA GLU A 277 9.54 -8.83 19.77
C GLU A 277 8.84 -7.64 20.43
N SER A 278 7.70 -7.18 19.88
CA SER A 278 6.94 -6.04 20.41
C SER A 278 6.01 -6.41 21.57
N ILE A 279 5.53 -7.65 21.64
CA ILE A 279 4.71 -8.16 22.74
C ILE A 279 5.23 -9.53 23.24
N PRO A 280 6.32 -9.55 24.02
CA PRO A 280 6.89 -10.80 24.52
C PRO A 280 5.95 -11.56 25.47
N ASN A 281 4.91 -10.89 25.98
CA ASN A 281 3.81 -11.50 26.73
C ASN A 281 2.50 -11.24 25.98
N LEU A 282 1.77 -12.31 25.64
CA LEU A 282 0.47 -12.20 24.97
C LEU A 282 -0.62 -11.78 25.95
N GLY A 283 -1.58 -10.97 25.49
CA GLY A 283 -2.65 -10.44 26.33
C GLY A 283 -3.60 -9.56 25.53
N ASN A 284 -4.67 -9.07 26.18
CA ASN A 284 -5.52 -8.07 25.54
C ASN A 284 -4.76 -6.74 25.44
N LEU A 285 -4.90 -6.06 24.30
CA LEU A 285 -4.19 -4.84 23.96
C LEU A 285 -5.16 -3.69 23.70
N VAL A 286 -4.73 -2.48 24.05
CA VAL A 286 -5.40 -1.24 23.66
C VAL A 286 -4.39 -0.42 22.87
N LEU A 287 -4.70 -0.18 21.60
CA LEU A 287 -3.81 0.46 20.65
C LEU A 287 -4.39 1.80 20.22
N GLN A 288 -3.65 2.88 20.46
CA GLN A 288 -4.08 4.23 20.11
C GLN A 288 -3.49 4.62 18.76
N ALA A 289 -4.33 5.03 17.82
CA ALA A 289 -3.89 5.47 16.51
C ALA A 289 -3.05 6.74 16.64
N VAL A 290 -1.83 6.71 16.11
CA VAL A 290 -0.96 7.87 16.04
C VAL A 290 -1.21 8.55 14.70
N TRP A 291 -1.61 9.82 14.77
CA TRP A 291 -1.90 10.64 13.60
C TRP A 291 -0.86 11.74 13.49
N GLU A 292 -0.28 11.87 12.31
CA GLU A 292 0.43 13.07 11.90
C GLU A 292 -0.54 13.85 11.01
N LYS A 293 -0.69 15.17 11.20
CA LYS A 293 -1.52 15.95 10.27
C LYS A 293 -0.93 15.77 8.87
N GLU A 294 -1.76 15.50 7.86
CA GLU A 294 -1.31 15.56 6.48
C GLU A 294 -0.91 17.00 6.25
N LEU A 295 0.39 17.15 6.29
CA LEU A 295 1.08 18.28 5.76
C LEU A 295 1.10 18.06 4.25
N SER A 296 0.74 19.04 3.44
CA SER A 296 1.00 18.96 2.00
C SER A 296 2.49 18.64 1.78
N ALA A 297 2.88 18.15 0.60
CA ALA A 297 4.31 17.94 0.27
C ALA A 297 5.18 19.18 0.58
N MET A 298 4.55 20.36 0.57
CA MET A 298 5.12 21.66 0.92
C MET A 298 5.20 21.96 2.43
N GLU A 299 4.32 21.41 3.26
CA GLU A 299 4.39 21.54 4.72
C GLU A 299 5.38 20.54 5.34
N ALA A 300 5.60 19.38 4.71
CA ALA A 300 6.63 18.40 5.11
C ALA A 300 8.07 18.81 4.73
N SER A 301 8.23 19.67 3.72
CA SER A 301 9.55 20.14 3.26
C SER A 301 10.15 21.24 4.12
N GLY A 302 9.44 21.75 5.13
CA GLY A 302 9.89 22.96 5.80
C GLY A 302 10.01 24.12 4.81
N LYS A 303 9.04 24.24 3.88
CA LYS A 303 8.86 25.44 3.06
C LYS A 303 10.00 25.76 2.06
N ASP A 304 10.77 24.77 1.61
CA ASP A 304 11.74 24.94 0.51
C ASP A 304 11.14 24.60 -0.86
N VAL A 305 11.57 25.33 -1.90
CA VAL A 305 11.22 25.06 -3.31
C VAL A 305 11.86 23.74 -3.75
N ILE A 306 11.08 22.85 -4.36
CA ILE A 306 11.59 21.55 -4.85
C ILE A 306 12.22 21.72 -6.24
N PHE A 307 13.49 21.35 -6.36
CA PHE A 307 14.17 21.30 -7.65
C PHE A 307 14.02 19.91 -8.26
N ILE A 308 13.39 19.89 -9.43
CA ILE A 308 13.12 18.70 -10.23
C ILE A 308 14.14 18.63 -11.37
N GLY A 309 14.88 17.52 -11.47
CA GLY A 309 15.77 17.28 -12.59
C GLY A 309 15.00 16.90 -13.85
N HIS A 310 14.94 17.80 -14.84
CA HIS A 310 14.25 17.57 -16.10
C HIS A 310 14.86 16.40 -16.87
N ALA A 311 14.04 15.38 -17.15
CA ALA A 311 14.43 14.11 -17.74
C ALA A 311 15.70 13.51 -17.09
N GLY A 312 15.86 13.72 -15.78
CA GLY A 312 17.07 13.44 -14.99
C GLY A 312 17.99 14.66 -14.83
N SER A 313 18.80 14.97 -15.86
CA SER A 313 19.63 16.18 -15.93
C SER A 313 20.25 16.36 -17.32
N TYR A 314 20.84 17.53 -17.58
CA TYR A 314 21.63 17.77 -18.80
C TYR A 314 22.95 16.95 -18.84
N LEU A 315 23.37 16.36 -17.72
CA LEU A 315 24.59 15.56 -17.59
C LEU A 315 24.32 14.09 -17.96
N GLY A 316 23.90 13.86 -19.20
CA GLY A 316 23.52 12.55 -19.72
C GLY A 316 22.49 12.69 -20.82
N ILE A 317 22.06 11.59 -21.43
CA ILE A 317 20.95 11.62 -22.39
C ILE A 317 19.63 11.75 -21.62
N MET A 318 18.71 12.59 -22.09
CA MET A 318 17.38 12.73 -21.46
C MET A 318 16.72 11.36 -21.26
N ASN A 319 16.11 11.14 -20.10
CA ASN A 319 15.46 9.88 -19.73
C ASN A 319 16.39 8.66 -19.68
N SER A 320 17.70 8.87 -19.51
CA SER A 320 18.66 7.77 -19.33
C SER A 320 19.05 7.57 -17.88
N GLU A 321 19.44 6.34 -17.54
CA GLU A 321 20.00 5.99 -16.23
C GLU A 321 21.14 6.93 -15.81
N GLU A 322 22.05 7.27 -16.73
CA GLU A 322 23.15 8.20 -16.46
C GLU A 322 22.65 9.60 -16.10
N ALA A 323 21.67 10.13 -16.82
CA ALA A 323 21.09 11.45 -16.54
C ALA A 323 20.38 11.48 -15.17
N PHE A 324 19.65 10.42 -14.82
CA PHE A 324 19.00 10.29 -13.50
C PHE A 324 20.03 10.22 -12.37
N ILE A 325 21.03 9.35 -12.49
CA ILE A 325 22.10 9.20 -11.50
C ILE A 325 22.87 10.52 -11.33
N ASN A 326 23.19 11.22 -12.42
CA ASN A 326 23.89 12.50 -12.35
C ASN A 326 23.00 13.62 -11.80
N GLY A 327 21.70 13.60 -12.06
CA GLY A 327 20.72 14.50 -11.45
C GLY A 327 20.77 14.44 -9.92
N VAL A 328 20.81 13.25 -9.34
CA VAL A 328 20.90 13.11 -7.88
C VAL A 328 22.32 13.29 -7.35
N LYS A 329 23.31 12.61 -7.93
CA LYS A 329 24.68 12.60 -7.38
C LYS A 329 25.41 13.91 -7.56
N ILE A 330 25.26 14.55 -8.72
CA ILE A 330 26.01 15.74 -9.09
C ILE A 330 25.16 16.99 -8.84
N LYS A 331 23.92 17.01 -9.36
CA LYS A 331 23.04 18.19 -9.25
C LYS A 331 22.28 18.29 -7.94
N LYS A 332 22.20 17.20 -7.17
CA LYS A 332 21.53 17.15 -5.85
C LYS A 332 20.04 17.51 -5.93
N TYR A 333 19.38 17.19 -7.04
CA TYR A 333 17.93 17.39 -7.15
C TYR A 333 17.18 16.54 -6.13
N GLN A 334 16.09 17.10 -5.57
CA GLN A 334 15.21 16.40 -4.62
C GLN A 334 14.18 15.52 -5.33
N ALA A 335 13.98 15.75 -6.62
CA ALA A 335 13.05 15.03 -7.46
C ALA A 335 13.64 14.88 -8.87
N LEU A 336 13.27 13.84 -9.60
CA LEU A 336 13.66 13.62 -10.99
C LEU A 336 12.40 13.49 -11.84
N GLU A 337 12.34 14.18 -12.96
CA GLU A 337 11.26 14.02 -13.93
C GLU A 337 11.62 12.99 -15.01
N CYS A 338 10.63 12.21 -15.45
CA CYS A 338 10.74 11.32 -16.60
C CYS A 338 9.49 11.32 -17.48
N ASP A 339 9.70 11.10 -18.78
CA ASP A 339 8.65 11.05 -19.79
C ASP A 339 8.14 9.61 -20.00
N LEU A 340 7.00 9.25 -19.42
CA LEU A 340 6.45 7.90 -19.51
C LEU A 340 5.82 7.62 -20.88
N LYS A 341 6.27 6.55 -21.54
CA LYS A 341 5.65 5.95 -22.72
C LYS A 341 5.53 4.44 -22.54
N GLN A 342 5.00 3.75 -23.56
CA GLN A 342 4.98 2.30 -23.59
C GLN A 342 5.30 1.73 -24.97
N THR A 343 5.88 0.54 -24.98
CA THR A 343 6.11 -0.27 -26.18
C THR A 343 4.81 -0.88 -26.71
N LYS A 344 4.85 -1.48 -27.90
CA LYS A 344 3.70 -2.15 -28.53
C LYS A 344 3.09 -3.26 -27.66
N ASP A 345 3.93 -4.00 -26.96
CA ASP A 345 3.56 -5.08 -26.04
C ASP A 345 3.28 -4.60 -24.60
N GLY A 346 3.26 -3.28 -24.38
CA GLY A 346 2.80 -2.68 -23.13
C GLY A 346 3.85 -2.64 -22.00
N VAL A 347 5.13 -2.68 -22.32
CA VAL A 347 6.19 -2.39 -21.33
C VAL A 347 6.34 -0.88 -21.19
N PHE A 348 6.31 -0.38 -19.95
CA PHE A 348 6.52 1.04 -19.68
C PHE A 348 8.00 1.40 -19.79
N VAL A 349 8.29 2.43 -20.57
CA VAL A 349 9.64 2.95 -20.83
C VAL A 349 9.64 4.46 -20.67
N VAL A 350 10.81 5.04 -20.45
CA VAL A 350 10.95 6.49 -20.33
C VAL A 350 11.66 7.07 -21.54
N CYS A 351 10.97 7.97 -22.26
CA CYS A 351 11.48 8.67 -23.44
C CYS A 351 10.56 9.84 -23.80
N HIS A 352 11.13 11.01 -24.08
CA HIS A 352 10.39 12.20 -24.50
C HIS A 352 9.73 12.01 -25.87
N ASP A 353 10.52 11.57 -26.85
CA ASP A 353 10.13 11.51 -28.27
C ASP A 353 9.36 10.21 -28.59
N ASP A 354 8.58 10.21 -29.66
CA ASP A 354 7.86 9.01 -30.13
C ASP A 354 8.77 7.92 -30.69
N THR A 355 10.06 8.24 -30.85
CA THR A 355 11.07 7.32 -31.36
C THR A 355 12.29 7.29 -30.46
N PHE A 356 12.87 6.11 -30.27
CA PHE A 356 14.20 5.95 -29.68
C PHE A 356 15.17 5.52 -30.78
N ASN A 357 16.22 6.31 -31.05
CA ASN A 357 17.13 6.12 -32.18
C ASN A 357 16.41 5.89 -33.53
N ASN A 358 15.42 6.74 -33.84
CA ASN A 358 14.54 6.64 -35.03
C ASN A 358 13.63 5.39 -35.09
N ILE A 359 13.53 4.59 -34.03
CA ILE A 359 12.62 3.44 -33.94
C ILE A 359 11.37 3.84 -33.16
N ALA A 360 10.19 3.70 -33.78
CA ALA A 360 8.91 4.07 -33.17
C ALA A 360 8.58 3.16 -31.96
N ILE A 361 8.49 3.77 -30.77
CA ILE A 361 8.32 3.04 -29.50
C ILE A 361 6.97 2.31 -29.48
N ALA A 362 5.88 3.01 -29.78
CA ALA A 362 4.52 2.45 -29.74
C ALA A 362 4.27 1.31 -30.75
N ASN A 363 5.14 1.14 -31.75
CA ASN A 363 5.02 0.12 -32.79
C ASN A 363 6.02 -1.04 -32.65
N THR A 364 6.88 -1.01 -31.63
CA THR A 364 7.97 -1.96 -31.44
C THR A 364 7.79 -2.70 -30.12
N ASN A 365 8.01 -4.03 -30.10
CA ASN A 365 7.96 -4.81 -28.86
C ASN A 365 9.22 -4.54 -28.03
N TRP A 366 9.15 -4.75 -26.71
CA TRP A 366 10.28 -4.53 -25.80
C TRP A 366 11.54 -5.32 -26.20
N GLU A 367 11.37 -6.59 -26.58
CA GLU A 367 12.50 -7.47 -26.93
C GLU A 367 13.33 -6.93 -28.11
N ASP A 368 12.69 -6.22 -29.05
CA ASP A 368 13.34 -5.63 -30.22
C ASP A 368 13.96 -4.25 -29.94
N LEU A 369 13.60 -3.62 -28.80
CA LEU A 369 13.98 -2.25 -28.47
C LEU A 369 15.06 -2.17 -27.39
N LYS A 370 15.05 -3.09 -26.40
CA LYS A 370 15.85 -3.00 -25.17
C LYS A 370 17.37 -2.90 -25.40
N ASP A 371 17.87 -3.44 -26.50
CA ASP A 371 19.31 -3.51 -26.81
C ASP A 371 19.77 -2.45 -27.81
N ILE A 372 18.87 -1.61 -28.30
CA ILE A 372 19.21 -0.50 -29.17
C ILE A 372 20.03 0.51 -28.39
N GLU A 373 21.21 0.84 -28.90
CA GLU A 373 22.04 1.92 -28.37
C GLU A 373 21.73 3.23 -29.10
N TYR A 374 21.76 4.32 -28.36
CA TYR A 374 21.65 5.68 -28.86
C TYR A 374 22.82 6.51 -28.33
N THR A 375 23.51 7.20 -29.23
CA THR A 375 24.66 8.04 -28.92
C THR A 375 24.39 9.46 -29.37
N THR A 376 24.63 10.43 -28.48
CA THR A 376 24.54 11.85 -28.80
C THR A 376 25.54 12.66 -27.98
N THR A 377 25.84 13.88 -28.43
CA THR A 377 26.76 14.79 -27.75
C THR A 377 25.98 15.90 -27.07
N ARG A 378 26.19 16.10 -25.77
CA ARG A 378 25.63 17.21 -24.98
C ARG A 378 26.76 17.87 -24.19
N GLY A 379 26.91 19.19 -24.32
CA GLY A 379 27.95 19.94 -23.61
C GLY A 379 29.37 19.43 -23.87
N ASP A 380 29.70 19.17 -25.14
CA ASP A 380 30.99 18.63 -25.60
C ASP A 380 31.35 17.23 -25.06
N ILE A 381 30.44 16.54 -24.36
CA ILE A 381 30.60 15.17 -23.88
C ILE A 381 29.70 14.25 -24.72
N SER A 382 30.28 13.15 -25.21
CA SER A 382 29.53 12.11 -25.92
C SER A 382 28.98 11.10 -24.91
N TYR A 383 27.68 10.88 -24.96
CA TYR A 383 26.96 9.92 -24.13
C TYR A 383 26.41 8.80 -25.01
N THR A 384 26.37 7.58 -24.49
CA THR A 384 25.77 6.41 -25.14
C THR A 384 24.88 5.72 -24.13
N THR A 385 23.64 5.42 -24.50
CA THR A 385 22.67 4.79 -23.62
C THR A 385 21.76 3.81 -24.37
N LYS A 386 21.05 2.99 -23.61
CA LYS A 386 19.91 2.19 -24.07
C LYS A 386 18.63 2.81 -23.50
N ILE A 387 17.47 2.45 -24.06
CA ILE A 387 16.20 2.93 -23.52
C ILE A 387 16.03 2.46 -22.06
N CYS A 388 15.62 3.36 -21.19
CA CYS A 388 15.41 3.06 -19.78
C CYS A 388 13.95 2.61 -19.54
N THR A 389 13.74 1.63 -18.67
CA THR A 389 12.39 1.22 -18.26
C THR A 389 11.89 2.09 -17.09
N LEU A 390 10.57 2.14 -16.90
CA LEU A 390 10.00 2.77 -15.70
C LEU A 390 10.56 2.12 -14.42
N GLU A 391 10.66 0.78 -14.40
CA GLU A 391 11.18 0.03 -13.26
C GLU A 391 12.60 0.46 -12.89
N ARG A 392 13.50 0.59 -13.87
CA ARG A 392 14.88 1.01 -13.59
C ARG A 392 14.93 2.44 -13.05
N TYR A 393 14.10 3.32 -13.60
CA TYR A 393 13.97 4.69 -13.10
C TYR A 393 13.45 4.73 -11.64
N LEU A 394 12.44 3.93 -11.30
CA LEU A 394 11.91 3.82 -9.93
C LEU A 394 12.96 3.27 -8.95
N GLU A 395 13.75 2.28 -9.36
CA GLU A 395 14.87 1.77 -8.57
C GLU A 395 15.89 2.86 -8.23
N ILE A 396 16.25 3.70 -9.21
CA ILE A 396 17.17 4.82 -9.01
C ILE A 396 16.56 5.83 -8.03
N CYS A 397 15.30 6.22 -8.22
CA CYS A 397 14.65 7.19 -7.32
C CYS A 397 14.59 6.66 -5.88
N LYS A 398 14.29 5.37 -5.71
CA LYS A 398 14.29 4.69 -4.41
C LYS A 398 15.69 4.62 -3.79
N GLU A 399 16.70 4.23 -4.56
CA GLU A 399 18.10 4.11 -4.11
C GLU A 399 18.61 5.43 -3.52
N TYR A 400 18.26 6.55 -4.15
CA TYR A 400 18.70 7.88 -3.72
C TYR A 400 17.68 8.65 -2.87
N ASN A 401 16.53 8.05 -2.52
CA ASN A 401 15.47 8.66 -1.72
C ASN A 401 15.01 10.04 -2.27
N VAL A 402 14.75 10.10 -3.57
CA VAL A 402 14.22 11.29 -4.27
C VAL A 402 12.81 11.02 -4.78
N TYR A 403 12.01 12.06 -4.98
CA TYR A 403 10.69 11.93 -5.61
C TYR A 403 10.83 11.55 -7.08
N ALA A 404 9.97 10.64 -7.53
CA ALA A 404 9.80 10.28 -8.93
C ALA A 404 8.66 11.11 -9.53
N VAL A 405 8.99 12.07 -10.40
CA VAL A 405 8.02 12.88 -11.15
C VAL A 405 7.77 12.21 -12.50
N ILE A 406 6.60 11.61 -12.68
CA ILE A 406 6.28 10.83 -13.88
C ILE A 406 5.40 11.67 -14.80
N GLU A 407 5.95 12.18 -15.90
CA GLU A 407 5.18 12.83 -16.95
C GLU A 407 4.42 11.79 -17.79
N LEU A 408 3.09 11.83 -17.69
CA LEU A 408 2.18 11.00 -18.48
C LEU A 408 2.09 11.53 -19.91
N LYS A 409 3.02 11.12 -20.79
CA LYS A 409 2.93 11.41 -22.22
C LYS A 409 1.78 10.62 -22.86
N TYR A 410 1.19 11.20 -23.90
CA TYR A 410 0.16 10.54 -24.70
C TYR A 410 0.66 9.17 -25.19
N SER A 411 -0.07 8.12 -24.81
CA SER A 411 0.11 6.76 -25.33
C SER A 411 -1.20 5.97 -25.20
N ASN A 412 -1.29 4.78 -25.81
CA ASN A 412 -2.50 3.94 -25.69
C ASN A 412 -2.74 3.60 -24.19
N GLY A 413 -3.94 3.80 -23.67
CA GLY A 413 -4.22 3.62 -22.24
C GLY A 413 -3.74 4.70 -21.28
N ILE A 414 -3.01 5.71 -21.76
CA ILE A 414 -2.59 6.91 -21.00
C ILE A 414 -2.88 8.15 -21.86
N ASN A 415 -4.14 8.56 -21.91
CA ASN A 415 -4.56 9.82 -22.54
C ASN A 415 -5.94 10.29 -22.06
N ASN A 416 -6.36 11.46 -22.53
CA ASN A 416 -7.65 12.08 -22.16
C ASN A 416 -8.92 11.32 -22.60
N ASN A 417 -8.81 10.25 -23.39
CA ASN A 417 -9.94 9.41 -23.79
C ASN A 417 -9.79 7.94 -23.35
N ASP A 418 -8.64 7.56 -22.79
CA ASP A 418 -8.31 6.19 -22.44
C ASP A 418 -7.30 6.16 -21.28
N THR A 419 -7.76 5.71 -20.11
CA THR A 419 -6.96 5.60 -18.88
C THR A 419 -6.74 4.14 -18.49
N SER A 420 -6.96 3.19 -19.41
CA SER A 420 -6.98 1.74 -19.12
C SER A 420 -5.67 1.19 -18.57
N ARG A 421 -4.55 1.89 -18.78
CA ARG A 421 -3.22 1.46 -18.33
C ARG A 421 -2.80 2.04 -16.98
N MET A 422 -3.58 2.97 -16.41
CA MET A 422 -3.27 3.58 -15.10
C MET A 422 -3.19 2.55 -13.97
N SER A 423 -4.10 1.58 -13.93
CA SER A 423 -4.06 0.52 -12.90
C SER A 423 -2.77 -0.30 -12.97
N GLU A 424 -2.26 -0.59 -14.15
CA GLU A 424 -1.01 -1.33 -14.31
C GLU A 424 0.21 -0.50 -13.92
N LEU A 425 0.20 0.80 -14.26
CA LEU A 425 1.20 1.75 -13.81
C LEU A 425 1.29 1.80 -12.28
N MET A 426 0.14 1.90 -11.59
CA MET A 426 0.09 1.90 -10.12
C MET A 426 0.63 0.61 -9.51
N LYS A 427 0.34 -0.56 -10.09
CA LYS A 427 0.91 -1.84 -9.62
C LYS A 427 2.42 -1.89 -9.74
N ILE A 428 2.98 -1.33 -10.81
CA ILE A 428 4.44 -1.28 -10.98
C ILE A 428 5.04 -0.35 -9.94
N ILE A 429 4.46 0.83 -9.72
CA ILE A 429 4.92 1.76 -8.67
C ILE A 429 4.88 1.10 -7.28
N ASP A 430 3.77 0.42 -6.95
CA ASP A 430 3.56 -0.27 -5.67
C ASP A 430 4.55 -1.43 -5.46
N LYS A 431 4.83 -2.20 -6.52
CA LYS A 431 5.85 -3.26 -6.49
C LYS A 431 7.23 -2.74 -6.06
N TYR A 432 7.54 -1.49 -6.35
CA TYR A 432 8.79 -0.85 -5.93
C TYR A 432 8.68 -0.09 -4.60
N HIS A 433 7.51 -0.07 -3.96
CA HIS A 433 7.21 0.66 -2.72
C HIS A 433 7.51 2.15 -2.84
N MET A 434 7.02 2.77 -3.91
CA MET A 434 7.27 4.19 -4.22
C MET A 434 6.00 5.05 -4.20
N LEU A 435 4.82 4.52 -3.84
CA LEU A 435 3.54 5.23 -3.91
C LEU A 435 3.52 6.56 -3.14
N ASP A 436 4.26 6.66 -2.03
CA ASP A 436 4.42 7.86 -1.19
C ASP A 436 5.50 8.84 -1.70
N LYS A 437 6.22 8.46 -2.76
CA LYS A 437 7.31 9.21 -3.39
C LYS A 437 7.09 9.47 -4.88
N ILE A 438 5.83 9.45 -5.34
CA ILE A 438 5.45 9.82 -6.71
C ILE A 438 4.87 11.24 -6.76
N ILE A 439 5.16 11.94 -7.87
CA ILE A 439 4.38 13.07 -8.36
C ILE A 439 3.97 12.72 -9.80
N PHE A 440 2.69 12.76 -10.12
CA PHE A 440 2.26 12.65 -11.52
C PHE A 440 2.27 14.02 -12.18
N LEU A 441 2.83 14.10 -13.37
CA LEU A 441 2.86 15.31 -14.19
C LEU A 441 2.16 15.01 -15.52
N GLY A 442 1.45 15.96 -16.13
CA GLY A 442 1.08 15.82 -17.55
C GLY A 442 -0.18 16.54 -17.99
N SER A 443 -0.33 16.66 -19.30
CA SER A 443 -1.49 17.26 -19.96
C SER A 443 -2.66 16.29 -20.14
N GLN A 444 -2.42 14.99 -19.87
CA GLN A 444 -3.43 13.93 -19.87
C GLN A 444 -4.24 13.98 -18.56
N TYR A 445 -4.94 15.09 -18.33
CA TYR A 445 -5.66 15.36 -17.08
C TYR A 445 -6.66 14.27 -16.71
N LYS A 446 -7.24 13.51 -17.65
CA LYS A 446 -8.11 12.37 -17.29
C LYS A 446 -7.37 11.26 -16.55
N CYS A 447 -6.08 11.09 -16.81
CA CYS A 447 -5.25 10.18 -16.02
C CYS A 447 -5.03 10.71 -14.60
N LEU A 448 -4.85 12.02 -14.43
CA LEU A 448 -4.77 12.65 -13.11
C LEU A 448 -6.12 12.54 -12.35
N GLU A 449 -7.25 12.75 -13.04
CA GLU A 449 -8.59 12.52 -12.49
C GLU A 449 -8.77 11.05 -12.08
N TRP A 450 -8.21 10.12 -12.87
CA TRP A 450 -8.24 8.69 -12.54
C TRP A 450 -7.52 8.42 -11.22
N VAL A 451 -6.34 9.02 -10.99
CA VAL A 451 -5.59 8.88 -9.71
C VAL A 451 -6.48 9.29 -8.54
N ARG A 452 -7.12 10.47 -8.61
CA ARG A 452 -8.04 10.98 -7.58
C ARG A 452 -9.22 10.04 -7.32
N ASN A 453 -9.82 9.48 -8.38
CA ASN A 453 -11.01 8.65 -8.27
C ASN A 453 -10.75 7.19 -7.86
N ASN A 454 -9.49 6.76 -7.75
CA ASN A 454 -9.14 5.35 -7.50
C ASN A 454 -8.35 5.13 -6.20
N GLY A 455 -8.50 6.02 -5.21
CA GLY A 455 -7.93 5.84 -3.86
C GLY A 455 -6.48 6.28 -3.72
N TYR A 456 -6.01 7.15 -4.61
CA TYR A 456 -4.66 7.72 -4.61
C TYR A 456 -4.70 9.26 -4.54
N ASP A 457 -5.68 9.82 -3.86
CA ASP A 457 -5.89 11.26 -3.70
C ASP A 457 -4.73 11.97 -2.99
N TYR A 458 -4.01 11.26 -2.13
CA TYR A 458 -2.78 11.72 -1.47
C TYR A 458 -1.57 11.91 -2.41
N ILE A 459 -1.58 11.33 -3.63
CA ILE A 459 -0.46 11.47 -4.58
C ILE A 459 -0.52 12.84 -5.28
N PRO A 460 0.51 13.70 -5.21
CA PRO A 460 0.53 14.96 -5.94
C PRO A 460 0.35 14.79 -7.44
N CYS A 461 -0.48 15.64 -8.05
CA CYS A 461 -0.80 15.60 -9.48
C CYS A 461 -0.65 17.01 -10.07
N GLN A 462 0.39 17.21 -10.86
CA GLN A 462 0.72 18.45 -11.54
C GLN A 462 0.11 18.47 -12.96
N TYR A 463 -0.88 19.34 -13.17
CA TYR A 463 -1.49 19.55 -14.47
C TYR A 463 -0.57 20.41 -15.35
N LEU A 464 -0.04 19.81 -16.41
CA LEU A 464 0.91 20.45 -17.31
C LEU A 464 0.20 21.34 -18.34
N VAL A 465 0.52 22.64 -18.36
CA VAL A 465 -0.05 23.65 -19.26
C VAL A 465 1.02 24.58 -19.83
N ASN A 466 0.72 25.23 -20.96
CA ASN A 466 1.62 26.29 -21.46
C ASN A 466 1.54 27.54 -20.60
N SER A 467 0.34 27.95 -20.17
CA SER A 467 0.10 29.14 -19.35
C SER A 467 -0.94 28.85 -18.28
N ILE A 468 -0.75 29.41 -17.09
CA ILE A 468 -1.67 29.32 -15.95
C ILE A 468 -2.85 30.29 -16.05
N GLU A 469 -2.82 31.23 -17.01
CA GLU A 469 -3.76 32.35 -17.10
C GLU A 469 -5.09 31.96 -17.77
N SER A 470 -5.78 30.99 -17.18
CA SER A 470 -7.01 30.41 -17.72
C SER A 470 -7.98 30.05 -16.61
N ARG A 471 -9.19 30.60 -16.68
CA ARG A 471 -10.26 30.30 -15.72
C ARG A 471 -10.64 28.83 -15.73
N ASP A 472 -10.78 28.23 -16.92
CA ASP A 472 -11.10 26.81 -17.06
C ASP A 472 -10.00 25.91 -16.48
N THR A 473 -8.74 26.33 -16.60
CA THR A 473 -7.59 25.62 -16.02
C THR A 473 -7.62 25.70 -14.50
N PHE A 474 -7.80 26.90 -13.96
CA PHE A 474 -7.89 27.13 -12.52
C PHE A 474 -9.06 26.37 -11.88
N GLU A 475 -10.26 26.48 -12.46
CA GLU A 475 -11.44 25.77 -11.95
C GLU A 475 -11.25 24.25 -11.97
N ARG A 476 -10.52 23.71 -12.96
CA ARG A 476 -10.15 22.29 -12.99
C ARG A 476 -9.19 21.93 -11.86
N CYS A 477 -8.10 22.69 -11.69
CA CYS A 477 -7.12 22.46 -10.64
C CYS A 477 -7.77 22.47 -9.26
N VAL A 478 -8.62 23.46 -8.98
CA VAL A 478 -9.37 23.55 -7.72
C VAL A 478 -10.33 22.38 -7.55
N SER A 479 -11.09 22.03 -8.60
CA SER A 479 -12.11 20.97 -8.50
C SER A 479 -11.50 19.58 -8.26
N TRP A 480 -10.31 19.34 -8.79
CA TRP A 480 -9.65 18.03 -8.74
C TRP A 480 -8.44 17.97 -7.82
N ASN A 481 -8.13 19.07 -7.13
CA ASN A 481 -6.92 19.23 -6.34
C ASN A 481 -5.66 18.84 -7.15
N PHE A 482 -5.48 19.49 -8.30
CA PHE A 482 -4.26 19.38 -9.10
C PHE A 482 -3.39 20.61 -8.88
N ASP A 483 -2.13 20.36 -8.54
CA ASP A 483 -1.07 21.35 -8.66
C ASP A 483 -0.97 21.79 -10.13
N ILE A 484 -0.52 23.01 -10.38
CA ILE A 484 -0.41 23.54 -11.74
C ILE A 484 1.06 23.58 -12.15
N SER A 485 1.41 23.09 -13.34
CA SER A 485 2.78 23.16 -13.86
C SER A 485 2.79 23.88 -15.19
N PHE A 486 3.54 24.99 -15.29
CA PHE A 486 3.47 25.87 -16.47
C PHE A 486 4.79 26.10 -17.19
N ASN A 487 4.70 26.42 -18.48
CA ASN A 487 5.86 26.75 -19.28
C ASN A 487 6.30 28.21 -19.09
N ILE A 488 7.54 28.43 -18.62
CA ILE A 488 8.13 29.76 -18.36
C ILE A 488 8.27 30.64 -19.61
N SER A 489 8.15 30.08 -20.81
CA SER A 489 8.23 30.82 -22.08
C SER A 489 6.91 31.50 -22.48
N TYR A 490 5.84 31.32 -21.71
CA TYR A 490 4.52 31.92 -21.95
C TYR A 490 4.17 32.96 -20.86
N SER A 491 3.07 33.69 -21.06
CA SER A 491 2.55 34.61 -20.05
C SER A 491 2.08 33.87 -18.81
N ASN A 492 2.66 34.21 -17.66
CA ASN A 492 2.25 33.71 -16.35
C ASN A 492 2.46 34.84 -15.32
N SER A 493 1.38 35.54 -14.96
CA SER A 493 1.44 36.70 -14.07
C SER A 493 1.48 36.32 -12.57
N GLN A 494 1.99 37.23 -11.75
CA GLN A 494 1.95 37.11 -10.28
C GLN A 494 0.52 36.90 -9.76
N GLU A 495 -0.45 37.61 -10.34
CA GLU A 495 -1.86 37.52 -9.94
C GLU A 495 -2.37 36.07 -10.03
N TRP A 496 -1.99 35.34 -11.08
CA TRP A 496 -2.41 33.96 -11.22
C TRP A 496 -1.69 33.02 -10.25
N ILE A 497 -0.40 33.21 -10.00
CA ILE A 497 0.33 32.44 -8.98
C ILE A 497 -0.35 32.62 -7.62
N ASP A 498 -0.57 33.87 -7.20
CA ASP A 498 -1.25 34.20 -5.95
C ASP A 498 -2.66 33.56 -5.89
N ARG A 499 -3.37 33.52 -7.02
CA ARG A 499 -4.70 32.92 -7.14
C ARG A 499 -4.69 31.40 -6.90
N TYR A 500 -3.71 30.68 -7.44
CA TYR A 500 -3.56 29.24 -7.16
C TYR A 500 -3.22 28.99 -5.69
N HIS A 501 -2.28 29.76 -5.12
CA HIS A 501 -1.92 29.63 -3.71
C HIS A 501 -3.06 29.93 -2.75
N GLU A 502 -3.87 30.97 -3.03
CA GLU A 502 -5.04 31.27 -2.21
C GLU A 502 -6.09 30.14 -2.26
N ALA A 503 -6.14 29.40 -3.36
CA ALA A 503 -6.97 28.20 -3.49
C ALA A 503 -6.33 26.93 -2.88
N GLY A 504 -5.13 27.03 -2.31
CA GLY A 504 -4.40 25.91 -1.72
C GLY A 504 -3.75 24.98 -2.75
N ILE A 505 -3.48 25.49 -3.96
CA ILE A 505 -2.87 24.74 -5.06
C ILE A 505 -1.41 25.13 -5.21
N ASP A 506 -0.50 24.15 -5.27
CA ASP A 506 0.93 24.40 -5.46
C ASP A 506 1.23 24.72 -6.94
N VAL A 507 2.27 25.53 -7.16
CA VAL A 507 2.63 26.06 -8.47
C VAL A 507 4.02 25.61 -8.89
N ALA A 508 4.08 24.79 -9.93
CA ALA A 508 5.30 24.34 -10.59
C ALA A 508 5.58 25.10 -11.89
N CYS A 509 6.84 25.22 -12.28
CA CYS A 509 7.19 25.75 -13.61
C CYS A 509 8.35 25.03 -14.29
N TYR A 510 8.30 25.00 -15.62
CA TYR A 510 9.23 24.29 -16.50
C TYR A 510 9.47 25.08 -17.80
N THR A 511 10.51 24.86 -18.58
CA THR A 511 11.75 24.18 -18.22
C THR A 511 12.84 25.23 -18.13
N PHE A 512 13.56 25.27 -17.02
CA PHE A 512 14.82 26.01 -16.90
C PHE A 512 15.91 25.21 -17.61
N ASN A 513 16.02 25.43 -18.90
CA ASN A 513 16.95 24.71 -19.76
C ASN A 513 18.41 25.13 -19.51
N GLN A 514 19.36 24.49 -20.19
CA GLN A 514 20.79 24.77 -20.08
C GLN A 514 21.22 26.20 -20.47
N TYR A 515 20.35 26.96 -21.14
CA TYR A 515 20.59 28.35 -21.54
C TYR A 515 19.86 29.36 -20.66
N THR A 516 19.05 28.90 -19.71
CA THR A 516 18.27 29.78 -18.83
C THR A 516 19.19 30.41 -17.77
N SER A 517 19.04 31.71 -17.53
CA SER A 517 19.90 32.43 -16.60
C SER A 517 19.43 32.24 -15.14
N ILE A 518 20.36 32.42 -14.20
CA ILE A 518 20.07 32.37 -12.76
C ILE A 518 19.05 33.45 -12.38
N GLU A 519 19.13 34.63 -12.98
CA GLU A 519 18.20 35.74 -12.71
C GLU A 519 16.77 35.38 -13.11
N THR A 520 16.60 34.64 -14.21
CA THR A 520 15.27 34.17 -14.65
C THR A 520 14.70 33.17 -13.65
N LEU A 521 15.53 32.25 -13.15
CA LEU A 521 15.12 31.32 -12.09
C LEU A 521 14.76 32.07 -10.80
N GLN A 522 15.61 33.00 -10.36
CA GLN A 522 15.36 33.80 -9.16
C GLN A 522 14.04 34.58 -9.27
N GLU A 523 13.70 35.14 -10.44
CA GLU A 523 12.43 35.83 -10.65
C GLU A 523 11.23 34.92 -10.33
N TRP A 524 11.21 33.67 -10.80
CA TRP A 524 10.10 32.76 -10.50
C TRP A 524 10.07 32.31 -9.05
N ILE A 525 11.24 32.11 -8.43
CA ILE A 525 11.36 31.83 -7.00
C ILE A 525 10.77 32.99 -6.18
N ASP A 526 11.10 34.24 -6.53
CA ASP A 526 10.60 35.44 -5.86
C ASP A 526 9.08 35.61 -6.04
N LYS A 527 8.55 35.17 -7.18
CA LYS A 527 7.09 35.12 -7.45
C LYS A 527 6.38 34.03 -6.64
N GLY A 528 7.12 33.12 -6.01
CA GLY A 528 6.59 32.14 -5.06
C GLY A 528 6.33 30.75 -5.63
N VAL A 529 6.90 30.36 -6.78
CA VAL A 529 6.73 28.98 -7.27
C VAL A 529 7.25 27.95 -6.26
N ASP A 530 6.60 26.79 -6.22
CA ASP A 530 6.85 25.71 -5.27
C ASP A 530 7.73 24.59 -5.84
N PHE A 531 7.71 24.45 -7.17
CA PHE A 531 8.57 23.51 -7.90
C PHE A 531 9.19 24.17 -9.13
N VAL A 532 10.46 23.84 -9.40
CA VAL A 532 11.17 24.25 -10.61
C VAL A 532 11.80 23.06 -11.30
N THR A 533 11.49 22.89 -12.58
CA THR A 533 12.03 21.79 -13.40
C THR A 533 13.21 22.28 -14.23
N CYS A 534 14.41 21.78 -13.91
CA CYS A 534 15.69 22.31 -14.34
C CYS A 534 16.56 21.28 -15.06
N ASP A 535 17.22 21.71 -16.14
CA ASP A 535 18.24 20.92 -16.83
C ASP A 535 19.58 20.94 -16.07
N VAL A 536 19.99 22.12 -15.60
CA VAL A 536 21.32 22.38 -15.03
C VAL A 536 21.36 23.17 -13.72
N LEU A 537 20.40 24.08 -13.51
CA LEU A 537 20.38 24.99 -12.35
C LEU A 537 19.87 24.27 -11.10
N THR A 538 20.36 24.65 -9.93
CA THR A 538 20.14 23.98 -8.65
C THR A 538 19.79 25.00 -7.56
N GLN A 539 19.34 24.52 -6.39
CA GLN A 539 19.04 25.42 -5.26
C GLN A 539 20.26 26.27 -4.83
N ASN A 540 21.49 25.80 -5.07
CA ASN A 540 22.70 26.50 -4.67
C ASN A 540 23.00 27.72 -5.55
N ASP A 541 22.30 27.86 -6.67
CA ASP A 541 22.48 28.96 -7.61
C ASP A 541 21.62 30.20 -7.25
N ILE A 542 20.69 30.06 -6.30
CA ILE A 542 19.67 31.06 -5.96
C ILE A 542 19.56 31.31 -4.45
N ILE A 543 18.83 32.36 -4.09
CA ILE A 543 18.47 32.67 -2.70
C ILE A 543 17.02 32.25 -2.49
N LEU A 544 16.79 31.31 -1.57
CA LEU A 544 15.45 30.87 -1.20
C LEU A 544 14.78 31.90 -0.25
N PRO A 545 13.45 32.10 -0.36
CA PRO A 545 12.72 33.02 0.50
C PRO A 545 12.68 32.53 1.95
N ASP A 546 12.87 33.44 2.93
CA ASP A 546 12.72 33.14 4.35
C ASP A 546 11.23 32.99 4.70
N ARG A 547 10.70 31.80 4.46
CA ARG A 547 9.26 31.56 4.62
C ARG A 547 8.83 31.45 6.10
N GLU A 548 9.75 31.31 7.06
CA GLU A 548 9.45 31.43 8.50
C GLU A 548 9.18 32.88 8.85
N TRP A 549 10.08 33.80 8.45
CA TRP A 549 9.88 35.23 8.64
C TRP A 549 8.59 35.71 7.98
N ILE A 550 8.34 35.33 6.71
CA ILE A 550 7.08 35.64 6.01
C ILE A 550 5.87 35.20 6.83
N ASN A 551 5.93 34.02 7.44
CA ASN A 551 4.84 33.49 8.25
C ASN A 551 4.54 34.27 9.53
N THR A 552 5.49 35.07 10.02
CA THR A 552 5.33 35.93 11.20
C THR A 552 4.78 37.32 10.88
N LEU A 553 4.71 37.70 9.60
CA LEU A 553 4.19 39.00 9.20
C LEU A 553 2.73 39.19 9.62
N PRO A 554 2.32 40.41 10.04
CA PRO A 554 0.92 40.74 10.29
C PRO A 554 0.04 40.42 9.08
N THR A 555 -1.24 40.18 9.32
CA THR A 555 -2.24 39.96 8.26
C THR A 555 -3.26 41.08 8.21
N TYR A 556 -3.71 41.43 7.01
CA TYR A 556 -4.69 42.46 6.73
C TYR A 556 -5.85 41.92 5.89
N LYS A 557 -7.04 42.47 6.11
CA LYS A 557 -8.27 42.10 5.41
C LYS A 557 -8.51 43.00 4.20
N VAL A 558 -8.74 42.39 3.04
CA VAL A 558 -9.14 43.07 1.79
C VAL A 558 -10.55 42.63 1.42
N ILE A 559 -11.46 43.59 1.23
CA ILE A 559 -12.86 43.31 0.85
C ILE A 559 -13.11 43.87 -0.55
N PHE A 560 -13.45 43.01 -1.50
CA PHE A 560 -13.85 43.40 -2.85
C PHE A 560 -15.37 43.55 -2.92
N LYS A 561 -15.87 44.66 -3.46
CA LYS A 561 -17.30 44.95 -3.60
C LYS A 561 -17.70 45.31 -5.02
N ASP A 562 -18.95 45.03 -5.37
CA ASP A 562 -19.57 45.55 -6.59
C ASP A 562 -20.04 47.00 -6.42
N ILE A 563 -20.57 47.59 -7.50
CA ILE A 563 -21.07 48.98 -7.50
C ILE A 563 -22.30 49.19 -6.61
N ASP A 564 -23.03 48.13 -6.26
CA ASP A 564 -24.21 48.17 -5.40
C ASP A 564 -23.83 48.01 -3.90
N GLY A 565 -22.53 47.79 -3.62
CA GLY A 565 -21.98 47.62 -2.28
C GLY A 565 -22.02 46.18 -1.76
N ASN A 566 -22.42 45.21 -2.58
CA ASN A 566 -22.38 43.79 -2.21
C ASN A 566 -20.93 43.31 -2.16
N ILE A 567 -20.61 42.47 -1.17
CA ILE A 567 -19.29 41.85 -1.05
C ILE A 567 -19.17 40.74 -2.09
N LEU A 568 -18.21 40.89 -3.00
CA LEU A 568 -17.86 39.89 -4.01
C LEU A 568 -16.89 38.85 -3.45
N LYS A 569 -15.93 39.28 -2.62
CA LYS A 569 -14.91 38.43 -2.02
C LYS A 569 -14.27 39.11 -0.81
N GLU A 570 -13.88 38.32 0.18
CA GLU A 570 -12.96 38.74 1.25
C GLU A 570 -11.66 37.93 1.14
N ALA A 571 -10.52 38.61 1.31
CA ALA A 571 -9.20 37.99 1.32
C ALA A 571 -8.43 38.41 2.58
N ILE A 572 -7.58 37.52 3.10
CA ILE A 572 -6.64 37.80 4.18
C ILE A 572 -5.24 37.66 3.60
N VAL A 573 -4.45 38.73 3.66
CA VAL A 573 -3.11 38.78 3.09
C VAL A 573 -2.09 39.21 4.12
N ARG A 574 -0.84 38.78 3.96
CA ARG A 574 0.27 39.19 4.82
C ARG A 574 0.75 40.60 4.48
N GLU A 575 1.34 41.29 5.44
CA GLU A 575 1.93 42.61 5.23
C GLU A 575 2.92 42.60 4.07
N GLY A 576 2.70 43.50 3.11
CA GLY A 576 3.53 43.64 1.91
C GLY A 576 3.18 42.71 0.75
N TYR A 577 2.18 41.84 0.91
CA TYR A 577 1.71 40.94 -0.15
C TYR A 577 0.52 41.51 -0.92
N ASN A 578 0.26 40.95 -2.10
CA ASN A 578 -0.89 41.33 -2.93
C ASN A 578 -2.15 40.60 -2.47
N ALA A 579 -3.31 41.24 -2.63
CA ALA A 579 -4.59 40.55 -2.58
C ALA A 579 -5.03 40.05 -3.95
N VAL A 580 -5.63 38.87 -3.97
CA VAL A 580 -6.18 38.29 -5.20
C VAL A 580 -7.60 38.80 -5.40
N ALA A 581 -7.84 39.55 -6.47
CA ALA A 581 -9.19 39.98 -6.82
C ALA A 581 -10.08 38.78 -7.24
N PRO A 582 -11.40 38.83 -7.03
CA PRO A 582 -12.31 37.88 -7.69
C PRO A 582 -12.21 38.03 -9.22
N PHE A 583 -12.73 37.06 -9.97
CA PHE A 583 -12.90 37.24 -11.41
C PHE A 583 -13.73 38.49 -11.70
N ASN A 584 -13.44 39.15 -12.83
CA ASN A 584 -14.10 40.39 -13.23
C ASN A 584 -15.62 40.28 -13.09
N PRO A 585 -16.26 41.10 -12.24
CA PRO A 585 -17.68 40.99 -11.98
C PRO A 585 -18.49 41.39 -13.21
N VAL A 586 -19.52 40.60 -13.54
CA VAL A 586 -20.41 40.85 -14.67
C VAL A 586 -21.68 41.55 -14.16
N LYS A 587 -22.03 42.67 -14.79
CA LYS A 587 -23.29 43.39 -14.53
C LYS A 587 -23.95 43.75 -15.87
N GLU A 588 -25.21 43.34 -16.05
CA GLU A 588 -25.97 43.61 -17.28
C GLU A 588 -26.11 45.12 -17.51
N GLY A 589 -25.88 45.60 -18.74
CA GLY A 589 -25.87 47.04 -19.06
C GLY A 589 -24.56 47.77 -18.74
N TYR A 590 -23.62 47.12 -18.07
CA TYR A 590 -22.34 47.72 -17.66
C TYR A 590 -21.14 46.94 -18.22
N GLU A 591 -20.01 47.63 -18.32
CA GLU A 591 -18.70 47.10 -18.65
C GLU A 591 -17.77 47.33 -17.45
N PHE A 592 -17.17 46.27 -16.92
CA PHE A 592 -16.17 46.39 -15.86
C PHE A 592 -14.91 47.03 -16.41
N ILE A 593 -14.43 48.10 -15.77
CA ILE A 593 -13.26 48.87 -16.22
C ILE A 593 -12.07 48.80 -15.27
N GLY A 594 -12.23 48.16 -14.11
CA GLY A 594 -11.16 47.98 -13.12
C GLY A 594 -11.63 48.17 -11.69
N TRP A 595 -10.67 48.37 -10.80
CA TRP A 595 -10.90 48.59 -9.37
C TRP A 595 -10.57 50.04 -9.00
N ASP A 596 -11.20 50.57 -7.95
CA ASP A 596 -11.06 51.97 -7.54
C ASP A 596 -9.74 52.31 -6.84
N GLN A 597 -8.98 51.29 -6.42
CA GLN A 597 -7.66 51.43 -5.83
C GLN A 597 -6.81 50.19 -6.03
N GLU A 598 -5.50 50.35 -5.87
CA GLU A 598 -4.53 49.27 -5.87
C GLU A 598 -4.71 48.35 -4.65
N PHE A 599 -4.42 47.07 -4.84
CA PHE A 599 -4.47 46.04 -3.80
C PHE A 599 -3.20 45.18 -3.81
N THR A 600 -2.11 45.76 -4.31
CA THR A 600 -0.75 45.24 -4.22
C THR A 600 -0.06 45.81 -2.98
N ASN A 601 0.92 45.09 -2.42
CA ASN A 601 1.71 45.52 -1.25
C ASN A 601 0.86 46.02 -0.06
N VAL A 602 -0.07 45.18 0.41
CA VAL A 602 -1.08 45.55 1.41
C VAL A 602 -0.45 45.70 2.80
N THR A 603 -0.69 46.85 3.45
CA THR A 603 -0.12 47.20 4.77
C THR A 603 -1.19 47.61 5.80
N LYS A 604 -2.47 47.48 5.45
CA LYS A 604 -3.64 47.76 6.30
C LYS A 604 -4.90 47.15 5.70
N ASP A 605 -5.97 47.08 6.48
CA ASP A 605 -7.29 46.70 5.97
C ASP A 605 -7.78 47.70 4.92
N ILE A 606 -8.32 47.21 3.80
CA ILE A 606 -8.84 48.03 2.69
C ILE A 606 -10.15 47.45 2.11
N VAL A 607 -10.97 48.32 1.52
CA VAL A 607 -12.20 47.95 0.79
C VAL A 607 -12.06 48.44 -0.63
N VAL A 608 -12.02 47.53 -1.59
CA VAL A 608 -11.80 47.78 -3.02
C VAL A 608 -13.13 47.64 -3.76
N ASN A 609 -13.55 48.67 -4.50
CA ASN A 609 -14.83 48.69 -5.20
C ASN A 609 -14.63 48.55 -6.71
N ALA A 610 -15.47 47.73 -7.34
CA ALA A 610 -15.47 47.55 -8.78
C ALA A 610 -15.98 48.82 -9.49
N LEU A 611 -15.24 49.25 -10.51
CA LEU A 611 -15.61 50.36 -11.37
C LEU A 611 -16.23 49.83 -12.66
N TYR A 612 -17.25 50.57 -13.13
CA TYR A 612 -17.97 50.22 -14.35
C TYR A 612 -18.18 51.43 -15.25
N HIS A 613 -18.23 51.18 -16.55
CA HIS A 613 -18.77 52.09 -17.56
C HIS A 613 -20.13 51.59 -18.02
N ILE A 614 -21.10 52.49 -18.20
CA ILE A 614 -22.42 52.14 -18.74
C ILE A 614 -22.27 51.85 -20.24
N LYS A 615 -22.75 50.69 -20.69
CA LYS A 615 -22.73 50.35 -22.12
C LYS A 615 -23.71 51.23 -22.88
N THR A 616 -23.27 51.67 -24.05
CA THR A 616 -24.11 52.38 -25.02
C THR A 616 -24.49 51.43 -26.15
N TYR A 617 -25.77 51.36 -26.44
CA TYR A 617 -26.39 50.57 -27.48
C TYR A 617 -26.90 51.47 -28.60
N LYS A 618 -27.05 50.93 -29.81
CA LYS A 618 -27.52 51.65 -31.01
C LYS A 618 -28.98 51.36 -31.31
N ILE A 619 -29.66 52.33 -31.92
CA ILE A 619 -30.98 52.16 -32.55
C ILE A 619 -30.83 52.44 -34.04
N ILE A 620 -31.22 51.46 -34.86
CA ILE A 620 -31.26 51.55 -36.31
C ILE A 620 -32.71 51.59 -36.76
N TYR A 621 -33.15 52.72 -37.30
CA TYR A 621 -34.48 52.85 -37.89
C TYR A 621 -34.46 52.36 -39.34
N ASP A 622 -35.38 51.45 -39.68
CA ASP A 622 -35.54 50.89 -41.01
C ASP A 622 -36.91 51.28 -41.57
N ALA A 623 -36.91 51.93 -42.73
CA ALA A 623 -38.14 52.33 -43.40
C ALA A 623 -39.04 51.14 -43.76
N ASN A 624 -38.49 49.95 -43.97
CA ASN A 624 -39.23 48.71 -44.19
C ASN A 624 -40.32 48.82 -45.30
N LEU A 625 -40.05 49.62 -46.32
CA LEU A 625 -40.93 49.80 -47.49
C LEU A 625 -40.58 48.86 -48.64
N ASN A 626 -39.39 48.27 -48.62
CA ASN A 626 -38.94 47.39 -49.69
C ASN A 626 -39.61 46.01 -49.58
N THR A 627 -39.94 45.42 -50.73
CA THR A 627 -40.46 44.04 -50.77
C THR A 627 -39.36 43.08 -51.19
N LYS A 628 -39.49 41.78 -50.91
CA LYS A 628 -38.52 40.77 -51.35
C LYS A 628 -39.17 39.71 -52.24
N THR A 629 -38.48 39.31 -53.30
CA THR A 629 -38.87 38.19 -54.18
C THR A 629 -37.82 37.09 -54.11
N ILE A 630 -38.27 35.84 -54.14
CA ILE A 630 -37.41 34.65 -54.14
C ILE A 630 -36.91 34.39 -55.57
N GLN A 631 -35.63 34.11 -55.72
CA GLN A 631 -34.98 33.66 -56.96
C GLN A 631 -34.01 32.50 -56.66
N SER A 632 -33.66 31.73 -57.68
CA SER A 632 -32.67 30.64 -57.56
C SER A 632 -31.51 30.91 -58.52
N TRP A 633 -30.29 30.60 -58.08
CA TRP A 633 -29.12 30.56 -58.98
C TRP A 633 -29.26 29.38 -59.95
N GLN A 634 -28.92 29.60 -61.21
CA GLN A 634 -29.05 28.59 -62.27
C GLN A 634 -27.83 27.67 -62.36
N SER A 635 -26.69 28.07 -61.79
CA SER A 635 -25.46 27.27 -61.78
C SER A 635 -24.55 27.61 -60.59
N LYS A 636 -23.61 26.70 -60.33
CA LYS A 636 -22.48 26.92 -59.41
C LYS A 636 -21.70 28.19 -59.78
N ASP A 637 -21.40 28.37 -61.06
CA ASP A 637 -20.58 29.50 -61.52
C ASP A 637 -21.31 30.83 -61.31
N GLU A 638 -22.62 30.89 -61.55
CA GLU A 638 -23.43 32.08 -61.30
C GLU A 638 -23.42 32.46 -59.81
N PHE A 639 -23.62 31.46 -58.94
CA PHE A 639 -23.63 31.66 -57.50
C PHE A 639 -22.26 32.12 -56.97
N ILE A 640 -21.18 31.47 -57.41
CA ILE A 640 -19.81 31.84 -57.02
C ILE A 640 -19.49 33.26 -57.52
N GLU A 641 -19.83 33.60 -58.76
CA GLU A 641 -19.52 34.93 -59.30
C GLU A 641 -20.25 36.03 -58.51
N GLU A 642 -21.54 35.85 -58.25
CA GLU A 642 -22.33 36.81 -57.49
C GLU A 642 -21.86 36.91 -56.04
N PHE A 643 -21.61 35.80 -55.35
CA PHE A 643 -21.14 35.80 -53.96
C PHE A 643 -19.81 36.53 -53.78
N TYR A 644 -18.83 36.27 -54.66
CA TYR A 644 -17.51 36.92 -54.54
C TYR A 644 -17.53 38.37 -54.99
N THR A 645 -18.41 38.75 -55.92
CA THR A 645 -18.61 40.15 -56.29
C THR A 645 -19.21 40.92 -55.11
N ASP A 646 -20.29 40.40 -54.52
CA ASP A 646 -20.91 40.98 -53.33
C ASP A 646 -19.92 41.09 -52.16
N LEU A 647 -19.14 40.03 -51.91
CA LEU A 647 -18.11 40.03 -50.87
C LEU A 647 -17.02 41.07 -51.15
N PHE A 648 -16.56 41.20 -52.39
CA PHE A 648 -15.55 42.18 -52.79
C PHE A 648 -16.07 43.62 -52.60
N GLU A 649 -17.30 43.91 -53.02
CA GLU A 649 -17.94 45.20 -52.83
C GLU A 649 -18.10 45.54 -51.34
N TRP A 650 -18.57 44.57 -50.55
CA TRP A 650 -18.68 44.72 -49.11
C TRP A 650 -17.31 45.01 -48.48
N LEU A 651 -16.28 44.20 -48.77
CA LEU A 651 -14.92 44.43 -48.27
C LEU A 651 -14.39 45.82 -48.64
N ASN A 652 -14.61 46.27 -49.89
CA ASN A 652 -14.21 47.62 -50.31
C ASN A 652 -14.93 48.71 -49.49
N SER A 653 -16.21 48.52 -49.14
CA SER A 653 -16.96 49.44 -48.29
C SER A 653 -16.46 49.50 -46.84
N LYS A 654 -15.72 48.48 -46.39
CA LYS A 654 -15.25 48.35 -45.00
C LYS A 654 -13.76 48.69 -44.81
N VAL A 655 -13.07 49.10 -45.88
CA VAL A 655 -11.67 49.56 -45.81
C VAL A 655 -11.55 50.71 -44.80
N GLY A 656 -10.63 50.56 -43.83
CA GLY A 656 -10.41 51.55 -42.77
C GLY A 656 -11.50 51.59 -41.68
N ILE A 657 -12.57 50.81 -41.82
CA ILE A 657 -13.60 50.60 -40.79
C ILE A 657 -13.29 49.32 -40.01
N ILE A 658 -13.06 48.22 -40.72
CA ILE A 658 -12.62 46.96 -40.11
C ILE A 658 -11.13 47.05 -39.81
N SER A 659 -10.77 46.83 -38.55
CA SER A 659 -9.38 46.79 -38.13
C SER A 659 -8.60 45.73 -38.91
N GLY A 660 -7.43 46.10 -39.44
CA GLY A 660 -6.59 45.22 -40.26
C GLY A 660 -6.95 45.17 -41.75
N LEU A 661 -8.08 45.76 -42.18
CA LEU A 661 -8.47 45.84 -43.60
C LEU A 661 -8.04 47.19 -44.20
N THR A 662 -7.05 47.15 -45.08
CA THR A 662 -6.45 48.32 -45.70
C THR A 662 -6.46 48.23 -47.23
N LYS A 663 -6.24 49.37 -47.89
CA LYS A 663 -6.11 49.46 -49.34
C LYS A 663 -4.96 50.41 -49.68
N ILE A 664 -3.95 49.89 -50.36
CA ILE A 664 -2.74 50.63 -50.76
C ILE A 664 -2.53 50.38 -52.25
N ASP A 665 -2.42 51.44 -53.05
CA ASP A 665 -2.18 51.37 -54.51
C ASP A 665 -3.11 50.40 -55.27
N GLN A 666 -4.41 50.44 -54.94
CA GLN A 666 -5.47 49.56 -55.48
C GLN A 666 -5.41 48.09 -55.05
N VAL A 667 -4.41 47.69 -54.26
CA VAL A 667 -4.33 46.37 -53.64
C VAL A 667 -4.99 46.43 -52.26
N TYR A 668 -5.96 45.56 -52.03
CA TYR A 668 -6.56 45.36 -50.72
C TYR A 668 -5.71 44.39 -49.91
N GLN A 669 -5.61 44.62 -48.61
CA GLN A 669 -4.91 43.76 -47.68
C GLN A 669 -5.76 43.56 -46.43
N PHE A 670 -5.88 42.33 -45.96
CA PHE A 670 -6.45 42.01 -44.67
C PHE A 670 -5.48 41.21 -43.80
N VAL A 671 -5.25 41.72 -42.58
CA VAL A 671 -4.47 41.06 -41.52
C VAL A 671 -5.40 40.77 -40.35
N ALA A 672 -5.71 39.49 -40.13
CA ALA A 672 -6.47 39.06 -38.96
C ALA A 672 -5.58 39.07 -37.70
N ASN A 673 -6.18 39.39 -36.54
CA ASN A 673 -5.61 39.48 -35.18
C ASN A 673 -4.13 39.03 -35.02
N SER A 674 -3.28 39.94 -34.51
CA SER A 674 -1.86 39.75 -34.17
C SER A 674 -0.90 39.31 -35.28
N GLY A 675 -1.33 39.21 -36.54
CA GLY A 675 -0.48 38.80 -37.68
C GLY A 675 -0.14 37.31 -37.70
N SER A 676 -0.62 36.55 -36.72
CA SER A 676 -0.36 35.11 -36.53
C SER A 676 -1.11 34.23 -37.55
N TYR A 677 -2.17 34.76 -38.16
CA TYR A 677 -3.13 34.05 -39.01
C TYR A 677 -2.90 34.29 -40.52
N GLY A 678 -1.78 34.92 -40.90
CA GLY A 678 -1.44 35.20 -42.30
C GLY A 678 -2.03 36.51 -42.83
N THR A 679 -1.78 36.80 -44.10
CA THR A 679 -2.19 38.05 -44.78
C THR A 679 -2.81 37.70 -46.12
N ALA A 680 -4.04 38.18 -46.36
CA ALA A 680 -4.70 38.09 -47.66
C ALA A 680 -4.49 39.38 -48.45
N THR A 681 -4.16 39.26 -49.73
CA THR A 681 -4.04 40.39 -50.66
C THR A 681 -4.77 40.09 -51.96
N TRP A 682 -5.51 41.06 -52.48
CA TRP A 682 -6.24 40.94 -53.75
C TRP A 682 -6.48 42.33 -54.36
N SER A 683 -6.70 42.39 -55.67
CA SER A 683 -6.99 43.63 -56.40
C SER A 683 -8.28 43.54 -57.23
N SER A 684 -8.77 42.32 -57.48
CA SER A 684 -10.02 42.05 -58.21
C SER A 684 -10.82 40.91 -57.58
N VAL A 685 -12.03 40.67 -58.08
CA VAL A 685 -12.87 39.54 -57.69
C VAL A 685 -12.18 38.21 -58.02
N GLU A 686 -11.49 38.12 -59.16
CA GLU A 686 -10.72 36.94 -59.58
C GLU A 686 -9.56 36.66 -58.62
N GLU A 687 -8.83 37.68 -58.21
CA GLU A 687 -7.75 37.52 -57.23
C GLU A 687 -8.28 37.12 -55.85
N LEU A 688 -9.43 37.68 -55.42
CA LEU A 688 -10.11 37.29 -54.18
C LEU A 688 -10.56 35.82 -54.22
N LYS A 689 -11.10 35.36 -55.35
CA LYS A 689 -11.45 33.95 -55.62
C LYS A 689 -10.22 33.03 -55.66
N ALA A 690 -9.03 33.56 -55.94
CA ALA A 690 -7.81 32.77 -56.12
C ALA A 690 -6.97 32.60 -54.84
N ILE A 691 -7.25 33.36 -53.77
CA ILE A 691 -6.51 33.32 -52.48
C ILE A 691 -6.35 31.89 -51.99
N ASP A 692 -5.18 31.51 -51.47
CA ASP A 692 -4.95 30.17 -50.93
C ASP A 692 -6.01 29.78 -49.89
N ILE A 693 -6.42 28.51 -49.88
CA ILE A 693 -7.52 28.03 -49.04
C ILE A 693 -7.28 28.29 -47.54
N TYR A 694 -6.05 28.10 -47.05
CA TYR A 694 -5.72 28.30 -45.65
C TYR A 694 -5.58 29.79 -45.32
N ILE A 695 -5.02 30.58 -46.25
CA ILE A 695 -4.97 32.04 -46.08
C ILE A 695 -6.38 32.61 -46.02
N PHE A 696 -7.26 32.19 -46.92
CA PHE A 696 -8.66 32.64 -46.97
C PHE A 696 -9.39 32.30 -45.66
N GLU A 697 -9.26 31.06 -45.18
CA GLU A 697 -9.85 30.62 -43.91
C GLU A 697 -9.45 31.52 -42.74
N GLN A 698 -8.14 31.72 -42.58
CA GLN A 698 -7.57 32.40 -41.42
C GLN A 698 -7.73 33.93 -41.47
N THR A 699 -8.05 34.47 -42.65
CA THR A 699 -8.26 35.91 -42.87
C THR A 699 -9.72 36.21 -43.24
N ILE A 700 -10.05 36.24 -44.54
CA ILE A 700 -11.36 36.66 -45.06
C ILE A 700 -12.52 35.83 -44.48
N GLY A 701 -12.32 34.54 -44.26
CA GLY A 701 -13.31 33.63 -43.67
C GLY A 701 -13.84 34.11 -42.31
N THR A 702 -13.02 34.84 -41.54
CA THR A 702 -13.40 35.40 -40.24
C THR A 702 -14.41 36.55 -40.34
N LEU A 703 -14.53 37.19 -41.51
CA LEU A 703 -15.43 38.32 -41.75
C LEU A 703 -16.75 37.91 -42.41
N ILE A 704 -16.91 36.65 -42.82
CA ILE A 704 -18.09 36.24 -43.59
C ILE A 704 -19.35 36.21 -42.70
N TYR A 705 -19.22 35.77 -41.45
CA TYR A 705 -20.38 35.45 -40.62
C TYR A 705 -20.12 35.71 -39.13
N LYS A 706 -21.05 36.42 -38.45
CA LYS A 706 -20.97 36.69 -37.01
C LYS A 706 -21.07 35.38 -36.21
N PRO A 707 -20.12 35.10 -35.31
CA PRO A 707 -20.21 33.95 -34.43
C PRO A 707 -21.46 34.04 -33.50
N ILE A 708 -22.28 32.98 -33.42
CA ILE A 708 -23.56 32.93 -32.67
C ILE A 708 -23.37 32.22 -31.34
N GLU A 709 -23.61 32.84 -30.19
CA GLU A 709 -23.54 32.14 -28.89
C GLU A 709 -24.74 31.17 -28.72
N GLY A 710 -24.50 29.85 -28.53
CA GLY A 710 -25.55 28.83 -28.26
C GLY A 710 -25.65 27.66 -29.27
N THR A 711 -26.82 27.02 -29.37
CA THR A 711 -27.10 25.95 -30.36
C THR A 711 -27.57 26.56 -31.68
N ASN A 712 -26.93 26.16 -32.79
CA ASN A 712 -27.31 26.67 -34.11
C ASN A 712 -28.60 25.96 -34.59
N SER A 713 -29.51 26.68 -35.24
CA SER A 713 -30.76 26.10 -35.76
C SER A 713 -30.97 26.44 -37.23
N ASP A 714 -31.66 25.56 -37.96
CA ASP A 714 -32.00 25.77 -39.37
C ASP A 714 -32.91 27.00 -39.57
N ASN A 715 -33.57 27.44 -38.50
CA ASN A 715 -34.44 28.62 -38.46
C ASN A 715 -33.71 29.90 -37.99
N TYR A 716 -32.41 29.82 -37.67
CA TYR A 716 -31.67 30.99 -37.23
C TYR A 716 -31.43 31.96 -38.39
N VAL A 717 -31.88 33.19 -38.20
CA VAL A 717 -31.64 34.32 -39.10
C VAL A 717 -30.45 35.12 -38.53
N PRO A 718 -29.40 35.42 -39.34
CA PRO A 718 -28.27 36.20 -38.86
C PRO A 718 -28.72 37.53 -38.23
N VAL A 719 -28.28 37.82 -37.00
CA VAL A 719 -28.55 39.12 -36.37
C VAL A 719 -27.77 40.21 -37.11
N ASP A 720 -28.29 41.43 -37.17
CA ASP A 720 -27.60 42.57 -37.78
C ASP A 720 -26.21 42.77 -37.17
N ASP A 721 -25.19 42.88 -38.03
CA ASP A 721 -23.84 43.28 -37.64
C ASP A 721 -23.06 43.77 -38.86
N GLU A 722 -22.66 45.04 -38.82
CA GLU A 722 -21.94 45.70 -39.91
C GLU A 722 -20.48 45.26 -40.08
N ASN A 723 -19.96 44.46 -39.14
CA ASN A 723 -18.59 43.93 -39.20
C ASN A 723 -18.51 42.57 -39.90
N TYR A 724 -19.65 41.95 -40.23
CA TYR A 724 -19.69 40.66 -40.91
C TYR A 724 -20.55 40.72 -42.17
N PHE A 725 -20.05 40.15 -43.26
CA PHE A 725 -20.66 40.22 -44.59
C PHE A 725 -22.11 39.73 -44.61
N LEU A 726 -22.37 38.50 -44.17
CA LEU A 726 -23.70 37.89 -44.17
C LEU A 726 -24.62 38.39 -43.05
N ASN A 727 -24.13 39.29 -42.20
CA ASN A 727 -24.92 39.97 -41.16
C ASN A 727 -25.22 41.43 -41.52
N THR A 728 -24.57 41.96 -42.57
CA THR A 728 -24.77 43.32 -43.06
C THR A 728 -25.97 43.37 -43.99
N TYR A 729 -26.83 44.38 -43.82
CA TYR A 729 -27.87 44.67 -44.81
C TYR A 729 -27.23 45.37 -46.04
N PRO A 730 -27.55 44.99 -47.29
CA PRO A 730 -28.62 44.07 -47.73
C PRO A 730 -28.22 42.59 -47.86
N TYR A 731 -26.93 42.24 -47.75
CA TYR A 731 -26.42 40.88 -48.04
C TYR A 731 -27.03 39.80 -47.16
N ARG A 732 -27.27 40.08 -45.87
CA ARG A 732 -28.02 39.19 -44.98
C ARG A 732 -29.37 38.77 -45.56
N ILE A 733 -30.10 39.72 -46.16
CA ILE A 733 -31.41 39.44 -46.74
C ILE A 733 -31.23 38.64 -48.03
N LYS A 734 -30.31 39.06 -48.90
CA LYS A 734 -30.02 38.36 -50.16
C LYS A 734 -29.68 36.89 -49.93
N TYR A 735 -28.84 36.61 -48.93
CA TYR A 735 -28.34 35.28 -48.57
C TYR A 735 -29.04 34.68 -47.34
N GLN A 736 -30.30 35.06 -47.06
CA GLN A 736 -30.99 34.65 -45.83
C GLN A 736 -31.05 33.12 -45.64
N GLU A 737 -31.20 32.34 -46.71
CA GLU A 737 -31.24 30.87 -46.67
C GLU A 737 -29.84 30.22 -46.56
N MET A 738 -28.75 31.00 -46.63
CA MET A 738 -27.39 30.49 -46.58
C MET A 738 -27.09 29.76 -45.26
N ASN A 739 -27.64 30.21 -44.13
CA ASN A 739 -27.39 29.55 -42.84
C ASN A 739 -27.93 28.10 -42.82
N ALA A 740 -29.19 27.90 -43.25
CA ALA A 740 -29.79 26.57 -43.34
C ALA A 740 -29.03 25.68 -44.33
N TYR A 741 -28.61 26.24 -45.47
CA TYR A 741 -27.80 25.52 -46.46
C TYR A 741 -26.44 25.07 -45.89
N LEU A 742 -25.69 25.94 -45.23
CA LEU A 742 -24.40 25.59 -44.61
C LEU A 742 -24.57 24.57 -43.47
N LEU A 743 -25.61 24.71 -42.65
CA LEU A 743 -25.95 23.75 -41.59
C LEU A 743 -26.28 22.37 -42.16
N ASN A 744 -27.04 22.31 -43.25
CA ASN A 744 -27.32 21.05 -43.93
C ASN A 744 -26.03 20.39 -44.43
N VAL A 745 -25.11 21.15 -45.03
CA VAL A 745 -23.80 20.62 -45.47
C VAL A 745 -22.98 20.07 -44.30
N ILE A 746 -22.97 20.77 -43.16
CA ILE A 746 -22.31 20.30 -41.95
C ILE A 746 -22.92 18.96 -41.51
N LYS A 747 -24.25 18.90 -41.38
CA LYS A 747 -24.98 17.69 -40.97
C LYS A 747 -24.73 16.49 -41.89
N THR A 748 -24.69 16.72 -43.21
CA THR A 748 -24.63 15.62 -44.18
C THR A 748 -23.21 15.18 -44.54
N SER A 749 -22.26 16.11 -44.61
CA SER A 749 -20.92 15.84 -45.13
C SER A 749 -19.82 15.95 -44.09
N TYR A 750 -20.10 16.62 -42.97
CA TYR A 750 -19.11 17.00 -41.97
C TYR A 750 -19.67 16.87 -40.53
N PRO A 751 -20.28 15.72 -40.15
CA PRO A 751 -21.00 15.59 -38.88
C PRO A 751 -20.12 15.64 -37.63
N SER A 752 -18.80 15.45 -37.78
CA SER A 752 -17.81 15.62 -36.70
C SER A 752 -17.58 17.08 -36.30
N TYR A 753 -18.10 18.03 -37.09
CA TYR A 753 -18.08 19.45 -36.75
C TYR A 753 -19.34 19.77 -35.92
N SER A 754 -19.11 20.11 -34.64
CA SER A 754 -20.11 20.29 -33.58
C SER A 754 -21.35 21.13 -33.94
N GLU A 755 -22.53 20.67 -33.49
CA GLU A 755 -23.81 21.41 -33.48
C GLU A 755 -23.90 22.51 -32.39
N SER A 756 -22.97 22.48 -31.42
CA SER A 756 -22.86 23.46 -30.33
C SER A 756 -21.74 24.47 -30.58
N PHE A 757 -22.04 25.76 -30.41
CA PHE A 757 -21.08 26.84 -30.60
C PHE A 757 -20.30 27.12 -29.32
N LYS A 758 -18.97 27.26 -29.42
CA LYS A 758 -18.15 27.92 -28.41
C LYS A 758 -17.34 29.03 -29.09
N LYS A 759 -17.20 30.16 -28.39
CA LYS A 759 -16.51 31.39 -28.83
C LYS A 759 -15.04 31.19 -29.26
N THR A 760 -14.52 29.97 -29.14
CA THR A 760 -13.12 29.59 -29.32
C THR A 760 -12.87 28.49 -30.37
N SER A 761 -13.87 27.87 -31.01
CA SER A 761 -13.62 26.71 -31.89
C SER A 761 -13.80 26.99 -33.39
N ALA A 762 -12.79 26.56 -34.14
CA ALA A 762 -12.60 26.63 -35.60
C ALA A 762 -13.71 26.00 -36.48
N GLY A 763 -14.86 25.62 -35.95
CA GLY A 763 -15.87 24.83 -36.67
C GLY A 763 -16.58 25.57 -37.83
N LYS A 764 -16.80 26.89 -37.72
CA LYS A 764 -17.52 27.69 -38.74
C LYS A 764 -16.60 28.42 -39.72
N VAL A 765 -15.43 28.86 -39.27
CA VAL A 765 -14.35 29.29 -40.18
C VAL A 765 -13.99 28.12 -41.12
N GLN A 766 -14.02 26.88 -40.61
CA GLN A 766 -13.84 25.70 -41.44
C GLN A 766 -14.94 25.43 -42.47
N ILE A 767 -16.23 25.76 -42.23
CA ILE A 767 -17.24 25.52 -43.29
C ILE A 767 -17.03 26.47 -44.47
N PHE A 768 -16.59 27.71 -44.23
CA PHE A 768 -16.22 28.63 -45.30
C PHE A 768 -14.89 28.29 -45.96
N PHE A 769 -13.95 27.68 -45.22
CA PHE A 769 -12.80 27.00 -45.82
C PHE A 769 -13.25 25.89 -46.79
N ARG A 770 -14.19 25.02 -46.40
CA ARG A 770 -14.74 23.97 -47.29
C ARG A 770 -15.48 24.57 -48.47
N PHE A 771 -16.23 25.65 -48.27
CA PHE A 771 -16.87 26.40 -49.34
C PHE A 771 -15.85 26.92 -50.36
N HIS A 772 -14.75 27.53 -49.89
CA HIS A 772 -13.66 28.00 -50.74
C HIS A 772 -12.94 26.84 -51.44
N GLN A 773 -12.73 25.70 -50.77
CA GLN A 773 -12.22 24.48 -51.40
C GLN A 773 -13.13 23.97 -52.53
N TRP A 774 -14.45 23.99 -52.32
CA TRP A 774 -15.44 23.63 -53.35
C TRP A 774 -15.39 24.60 -54.53
N GLN A 775 -15.28 25.91 -54.27
CA GLN A 775 -15.07 26.91 -55.31
C GLN A 775 -13.79 26.65 -56.12
N LYS A 776 -12.70 26.18 -55.48
CA LYS A 776 -11.45 25.79 -56.17
C LYS A 776 -11.50 24.44 -56.88
N GLY A 777 -12.64 23.76 -56.91
CA GLY A 777 -12.83 22.52 -57.66
C GLY A 777 -12.78 21.24 -56.83
N THR A 778 -12.71 21.33 -55.50
CA THR A 778 -12.88 20.15 -54.64
C THR A 778 -14.31 19.63 -54.75
N ASN A 779 -14.48 18.33 -55.01
CA ASN A 779 -15.80 17.72 -55.10
C ASN A 779 -16.43 17.58 -53.70
N ILE A 780 -17.48 18.36 -53.43
CA ILE A 780 -18.23 18.34 -52.17
C ILE A 780 -19.72 18.37 -52.52
N PRO A 781 -20.35 17.21 -52.80
CA PRO A 781 -21.68 17.14 -53.41
C PRO A 781 -22.80 17.86 -52.63
N ALA A 782 -22.67 17.98 -51.30
CA ALA A 782 -23.67 18.67 -50.49
C ALA A 782 -23.77 20.18 -50.83
N PHE A 783 -22.72 20.80 -51.37
CA PHE A 783 -22.77 22.18 -51.83
C PHE A 783 -23.48 22.35 -53.19
N ASP A 784 -23.74 21.27 -53.95
CA ASP A 784 -24.34 21.41 -55.28
C ASP A 784 -25.85 21.75 -55.24
N ASN A 785 -26.50 21.57 -54.09
CA ASN A 785 -27.89 21.95 -53.85
C ASN A 785 -28.00 23.40 -53.34
N LEU A 786 -27.84 24.37 -54.23
CA LEU A 786 -27.79 25.81 -53.90
C LEU A 786 -29.06 26.31 -53.17
N PRO A 787 -28.93 27.24 -52.18
CA PRO A 787 -30.09 27.87 -51.53
C PRO A 787 -30.82 28.82 -52.49
N ASN A 788 -31.99 29.36 -52.10
CA ASN A 788 -32.54 30.50 -52.82
C ASN A 788 -31.85 31.81 -52.41
N LYS A 789 -31.96 32.80 -53.28
CA LYS A 789 -31.62 34.19 -53.02
C LYS A 789 -32.87 35.06 -52.93
N TYR A 790 -32.77 36.14 -52.18
CA TYR A 790 -33.82 37.15 -52.12
C TYR A 790 -33.36 38.41 -52.85
N VAL A 791 -34.22 38.92 -53.74
CA VAL A 791 -34.02 40.21 -54.39
C VAL A 791 -34.90 41.24 -53.71
N ILE A 792 -34.29 42.32 -53.26
CA ILE A 792 -34.98 43.46 -52.66
C ILE A 792 -35.53 44.31 -53.80
N ASN A 793 -36.84 44.42 -53.87
CA ASN A 793 -37.55 45.31 -54.79
C ASN A 793 -37.86 46.60 -54.05
N GLU A 794 -37.07 47.63 -54.35
CA GLU A 794 -37.31 48.97 -53.84
C GLU A 794 -38.59 49.56 -54.42
N ILE A 795 -39.41 50.16 -53.57
CA ILE A 795 -40.55 50.95 -54.06
C ILE A 795 -39.99 52.27 -54.60
N THR A 796 -40.12 52.49 -55.90
CA THR A 796 -39.66 53.73 -56.54
C THR A 796 -40.67 54.86 -56.34
N GLY A 797 -40.18 56.09 -56.13
CA GLY A 797 -41.03 57.29 -55.99
C GLY A 797 -41.54 57.58 -54.57
N VAL A 798 -41.07 56.86 -53.55
CA VAL A 798 -41.33 57.14 -52.13
C VAL A 798 -40.05 57.60 -51.44
N SER A 799 -40.16 58.48 -50.44
CA SER A 799 -39.02 59.02 -49.69
C SER A 799 -39.39 59.10 -48.21
N PRO A 800 -39.15 58.02 -47.44
CA PRO A 800 -39.42 58.01 -46.00
C PRO A 800 -38.44 58.93 -45.26
N ILE A 801 -38.95 59.67 -44.28
CA ILE A 801 -38.17 60.45 -43.31
C ILE A 801 -38.15 59.65 -42.02
N LEU A 802 -36.96 59.14 -41.67
CA LEU A 802 -36.71 58.36 -40.46
C LEU A 802 -36.20 59.29 -39.33
N PRO A 803 -36.37 58.89 -38.06
CA PRO A 803 -35.80 59.62 -36.93
C PRO A 803 -34.28 59.77 -37.06
N THR A 804 -33.77 60.94 -36.68
CA THR A 804 -32.33 61.27 -36.68
C THR A 804 -31.78 61.52 -35.28
N VAL A 805 -32.64 61.50 -34.27
CA VAL A 805 -32.30 61.58 -32.85
C VAL A 805 -32.61 60.23 -32.17
N HIS A 806 -32.13 60.05 -30.94
CA HIS A 806 -32.24 58.78 -30.22
C HIS A 806 -31.70 57.58 -31.03
N LEU A 807 -30.51 57.77 -31.63
CA LEU A 807 -29.79 56.73 -32.37
C LEU A 807 -28.96 55.83 -31.46
N THR A 808 -28.84 56.20 -30.19
CA THR A 808 -28.17 55.43 -29.14
C THR A 808 -28.92 55.56 -27.83
N TYR A 809 -28.77 54.57 -26.97
CA TYR A 809 -29.33 54.56 -25.62
C TYR A 809 -28.47 53.70 -24.70
N SER A 810 -28.68 53.79 -23.41
CA SER A 810 -28.05 53.01 -22.36
C SER A 810 -29.09 52.37 -21.48
N ILE A 811 -28.67 51.48 -20.57
CA ILE A 811 -29.60 50.78 -19.65
C ILE A 811 -30.41 51.73 -18.75
N ILE A 812 -29.94 52.97 -18.53
CA ILE A 812 -30.62 53.96 -17.69
C ILE A 812 -31.50 54.94 -18.46
N ASP A 813 -31.50 54.87 -19.79
CA ASP A 813 -32.25 55.82 -20.61
C ASP A 813 -33.73 55.42 -20.74
N GLU A 814 -34.61 56.42 -20.73
CA GLU A 814 -36.04 56.26 -20.97
C GLU A 814 -36.53 57.38 -21.90
N PHE A 815 -37.13 57.01 -23.04
CA PHE A 815 -37.72 57.98 -23.98
C PHE A 815 -38.71 57.34 -24.94
N ILE A 816 -39.64 58.15 -25.47
CA ILE A 816 -40.60 57.73 -26.51
C ILE A 816 -39.92 57.78 -27.88
N LEU A 817 -40.15 56.76 -28.71
CA LEU A 817 -39.63 56.67 -30.06
C LEU A 817 -40.37 57.63 -31.01
N GLU A 818 -39.62 58.38 -31.82
CA GLU A 818 -40.20 59.28 -32.79
C GLU A 818 -40.87 58.53 -33.94
N LYS A 819 -41.98 59.06 -34.46
CA LYS A 819 -42.67 58.46 -35.62
C LYS A 819 -41.92 58.77 -36.91
N ALA A 820 -41.81 57.79 -37.81
CA ALA A 820 -41.40 58.06 -39.18
C ALA A 820 -42.55 58.71 -39.98
N SER A 821 -42.21 59.37 -41.10
CA SER A 821 -43.21 59.88 -42.05
C SER A 821 -42.85 59.51 -43.49
N CYS A 822 -43.85 59.25 -44.33
CA CYS A 822 -43.67 58.96 -45.75
C CYS A 822 -44.92 59.41 -46.53
N ASN A 823 -44.77 60.28 -47.53
CA ASN A 823 -45.92 60.78 -48.30
C ASN A 823 -46.71 59.62 -48.95
N GLY A 824 -48.04 59.63 -48.78
CA GLY A 824 -48.94 58.58 -49.28
C GLY A 824 -49.01 57.32 -48.40
N TYR A 825 -48.40 57.33 -47.22
CA TYR A 825 -48.39 56.24 -46.26
C TYR A 825 -48.60 56.73 -44.83
N ILE A 826 -49.48 56.06 -44.10
CA ILE A 826 -49.72 56.26 -42.67
C ILE A 826 -48.75 55.36 -41.88
N PHE A 827 -47.93 55.97 -41.02
CA PHE A 827 -47.07 55.24 -40.07
C PHE A 827 -47.90 54.63 -38.94
N ILE A 828 -47.79 53.31 -38.77
CA ILE A 828 -48.52 52.57 -37.74
C ILE A 828 -47.68 52.37 -36.47
N GLY A 829 -46.39 52.09 -36.60
CA GLY A 829 -45.50 51.87 -35.47
C GLY A 829 -44.16 51.25 -35.86
N TRP A 830 -43.24 51.19 -34.89
CA TRP A 830 -41.95 50.49 -34.98
C TRP A 830 -42.09 49.06 -34.49
N TYR A 831 -41.39 48.12 -35.12
CA TYR A 831 -41.42 46.71 -34.76
C TYR A 831 -40.00 46.13 -34.77
N LEU A 832 -39.74 45.09 -33.97
CA LEU A 832 -38.45 44.40 -33.94
C LEU A 832 -38.24 43.47 -35.15
N ASN A 833 -39.31 43.15 -35.87
CA ASN A 833 -39.29 42.27 -37.05
C ASN A 833 -39.73 43.01 -38.31
N SER A 834 -39.11 42.69 -39.45
CA SER A 834 -39.43 43.32 -40.75
C SER A 834 -40.79 42.93 -41.33
N ASP A 835 -41.36 41.80 -40.90
CA ASP A 835 -42.76 41.46 -41.20
C ASP A 835 -43.77 42.24 -40.35
N CYS A 836 -43.27 43.07 -39.43
CA CYS A 836 -44.03 43.83 -38.44
C CYS A 836 -45.03 42.96 -37.66
N SER A 837 -44.61 41.75 -37.32
CA SER A 837 -45.26 40.86 -36.35
C SER A 837 -44.96 41.29 -34.91
N GLY A 838 -45.84 40.93 -33.98
CA GLY A 838 -45.72 41.28 -32.56
C GLY A 838 -46.31 42.65 -32.22
N ASP A 839 -45.96 43.14 -31.02
CA ASP A 839 -46.40 44.44 -30.51
C ASP A 839 -45.46 45.56 -30.98
N PRO A 840 -45.98 46.77 -31.24
CA PRO A 840 -45.14 47.89 -31.63
C PRO A 840 -44.27 48.36 -30.46
N VAL A 841 -43.01 48.67 -30.75
CA VAL A 841 -42.10 49.33 -29.82
C VAL A 841 -42.41 50.84 -29.84
N THR A 842 -42.87 51.37 -28.71
CA THR A 842 -43.27 52.78 -28.60
C THR A 842 -42.26 53.64 -27.85
N ASN A 843 -41.45 53.03 -26.98
CA ASN A 843 -40.47 53.69 -26.14
C ASN A 843 -39.29 52.76 -25.86
N ILE A 844 -38.18 53.37 -25.44
CA ILE A 844 -37.13 52.71 -24.69
C ILE A 844 -37.44 52.93 -23.20
N THR A 845 -37.43 51.86 -22.41
CA THR A 845 -37.64 51.91 -20.96
C THR A 845 -36.34 51.62 -20.21
N GLU A 846 -36.23 52.12 -18.98
CA GLU A 846 -35.11 51.78 -18.09
C GLU A 846 -34.98 50.24 -17.99
N GLY A 847 -33.74 49.75 -18.03
CA GLY A 847 -33.43 48.32 -18.07
C GLY A 847 -33.30 47.72 -19.48
N THR A 848 -33.65 48.46 -20.54
CA THR A 848 -33.48 47.95 -21.92
C THR A 848 -32.00 47.81 -22.26
N THR A 849 -31.61 46.69 -22.89
CA THR A 849 -30.22 46.42 -23.29
C THR A 849 -30.12 45.88 -24.72
N GLY A 850 -28.95 46.08 -25.35
CA GLY A 850 -28.61 45.54 -26.67
C GLY A 850 -28.92 46.48 -27.84
N ASP A 851 -28.23 46.34 -28.97
CA ASP A 851 -28.55 47.14 -30.16
C ASP A 851 -29.95 46.77 -30.70
N LEU A 852 -30.72 47.77 -31.11
CA LEU A 852 -32.08 47.60 -31.66
C LEU A 852 -32.12 47.99 -33.13
N ARG A 853 -32.84 47.21 -33.93
CA ARG A 853 -33.29 47.61 -35.27
C ARG A 853 -34.82 47.64 -35.29
N LEU A 854 -35.36 48.78 -35.68
CA LEU A 854 -36.78 49.06 -35.63
C LEU A 854 -37.32 49.25 -37.05
N TYR A 855 -38.24 48.38 -37.44
CA TYR A 855 -38.87 48.35 -38.75
C TYR A 855 -40.20 49.10 -38.73
N ALA A 856 -40.36 50.07 -39.63
CA ALA A 856 -41.59 50.84 -39.74
C ALA A 856 -42.71 50.02 -40.39
N LYS A 857 -43.90 50.03 -39.80
CA LYS A 857 -45.12 49.50 -40.43
C LYS A 857 -45.91 50.64 -41.07
N TRP A 858 -46.33 50.44 -42.30
CA TRP A 858 -47.06 51.43 -43.09
C TRP A 858 -48.41 50.90 -43.59
N VAL A 859 -49.39 51.78 -43.70
CA VAL A 859 -50.63 51.56 -44.45
C VAL A 859 -50.71 52.61 -45.54
N LYS A 860 -50.93 52.20 -46.79
CA LYS A 860 -51.09 53.15 -47.91
C LYS A 860 -52.37 53.96 -47.72
N GLU A 861 -52.28 55.28 -47.90
CA GLU A 861 -53.41 56.23 -47.81
C GLU A 861 -54.51 55.96 -48.85
#